data_AF-A0A4Y7QLC3-F1
#
_entry.id   AF-A0A4Y7QLC3-F1
#
_cell.length_a   1.000
_cell.length_b   1.000
_cell.length_c   1.000
_cell.angle_alpha   90.00
_cell.angle_beta   90.00
_cell.angle_gamma   90.00
#
_symmetry.space_group_name_H-M   'P 1'
#
loop_
_entity.id
_entity.type
_entity.pdbx_description
1 polymer ?
#
loop_
_entity_poly.entity_id
_entity_poly.type
_entity_poly.pdbx_seq_one_letter_code
_entity_poly.pdbx_strand_id
1 'polypeptide(L)'
;MALVRLPDEILVEIAFQTALLDFLGPPCHLVSLLCVSKSLHNRVTRTNDLMASIFKAKFDITAPRRRLGPGALLAKNLPPQLRTYCTTLQRLKAGDIYAPTVEDDLLTAWIMMTENDGKNAAHLRHWASLRTFMERFVVARLWEGQTATGWPLDNKINSLALWLLWMTSDYQSLRTEPTDQRQQIIRLVTPFVVAAFRYSAFNLPDLYFHNDIDMDDLPFSVPTAHGPYPHYPTAAITEIVHFGRTIGIYPPILSAAANLVWFSRVEIGGFQPPPNANIPSTRQEAVALGYQGATLSDYVLINSQPHAKLLDCGAPDWRRSLSPSQLKLEDKGWQVPGLKARSAKFDNDWERAMSFLLLQPVGPVYTLGLLSGRWIGRMVAPMEGQYMALMANPNAPTFTDFDPFLASKPLFVRIREHHAVAPNKPFPCDDKPYAVDDGIRNAWLRTPCILQEKSEKRHLKLKCDDEWYQYDTYTPGEPVVHDASVCARCVFDNTGLPIDSDDDSMDYDDSLDSVDSSSDDGQWPDSAEYDRNVEEIFREAGLGRGDNSDVVELGFQDPPCDGSPDVMFTGETEEWYGDAWGAFRFYGRVRKCDGLIALVRSPARMWGTWILRGYIHAGENFTGKMRLYPSISSAVVVGDSLQHTAYIDPRTCSRISIVAGNLFDPYTLLFISGQVITVSERSGLVLDVSPLSESSVDFNSTRVIDLRDHTVLPGLVDAHVHFFLHPYDETAWEDQVLKETLVERTVRATNHARTTLLAGFTTVRDLGTEGALDADVAFRKCLSGPKPLIPGPRYFCANRAIVSTGSYGPKGTLHVNQEGVEGITGADVADGVEECRKVVRRQIGAGADWIKVYADYRARSRIAEVSSESGRASNPIFTTAELKEIIDTAHSYGVKVAAHATNSKTTQQLIDCHVDSIEHGYNLDNETLQSMRKEGVVWVPTLAAYETVGDKKVWARAQDTFRRGLAAGVRIACGGDTGVFAHGANSRELALMVECGADPWQVLQWATLGGWECVRSSAWEGAAGRERIQHIPQLAGVRSTVGDNEVPFGVIRRGFSADIIATTGDLTNDFRSAMTPEKMSFVMKGGKVFKMNGQATF
;
A
#
# COMPACT_ATOMS: atom_id res chain seq x y z
N MET A 1 -43.43 41.49 -43.43
CA MET A 1 -44.63 40.67 -43.72
C MET A 1 -44.37 39.44 -44.61
N ALA A 2 -43.27 39.35 -45.37
CA ALA A 2 -43.03 38.20 -46.27
C ALA A 2 -42.63 36.89 -45.56
N LEU A 3 -41.78 36.95 -44.53
CA LEU A 3 -41.28 35.77 -43.80
C LEU A 3 -42.41 34.96 -43.14
N VAL A 4 -43.38 35.59 -42.48
CA VAL A 4 -44.50 34.90 -41.80
C VAL A 4 -45.45 34.18 -42.79
N ARG A 5 -45.31 34.38 -44.10
CA ARG A 5 -46.09 33.64 -45.11
C ARG A 5 -45.39 32.40 -45.64
N LEU A 6 -44.14 32.17 -45.26
CA LEU A 6 -43.40 30.98 -45.65
C LEU A 6 -43.92 29.75 -44.89
N PRO A 7 -43.86 28.55 -45.50
CA PRO A 7 -44.07 27.28 -44.80
C PRO A 7 -43.15 27.12 -43.59
N ASP A 8 -43.60 26.38 -42.59
CA ASP A 8 -42.84 26.17 -41.35
C ASP A 8 -41.48 25.52 -41.60
N GLU A 9 -41.38 24.62 -42.59
CA GLU A 9 -40.13 23.94 -42.96
C GLU A 9 -39.08 24.95 -43.48
N ILE A 10 -39.51 25.92 -44.29
CA ILE A 10 -38.62 26.96 -44.82
C ILE A 10 -38.19 27.91 -43.70
N LEU A 11 -39.10 28.23 -42.76
CA LEU A 11 -38.77 29.07 -41.61
C LEU A 11 -37.78 28.40 -40.66
N VAL A 12 -37.95 27.10 -40.40
CA VAL A 12 -37.01 26.31 -39.59
C VAL A 12 -35.64 26.25 -40.26
N GLU A 13 -35.58 26.06 -41.59
CA GLU A 13 -34.31 26.07 -42.33
C GLU A 13 -33.64 27.47 -42.28
N ILE A 14 -34.40 28.55 -42.46
CA ILE A 14 -33.87 29.92 -42.32
C ILE A 14 -33.33 30.14 -40.90
N ALA A 15 -34.06 29.72 -39.88
CA ALA A 15 -33.63 29.84 -38.48
C ALA A 15 -32.36 29.01 -38.20
N PHE A 16 -32.29 27.80 -38.75
CA PHE A 16 -31.11 26.94 -38.66
C PHE A 16 -29.88 27.58 -39.32
N GLN A 17 -30.00 28.06 -40.56
CA GLN A 17 -28.91 28.74 -41.26
C GLN A 17 -28.49 30.03 -40.55
N THR A 18 -29.45 30.78 -39.98
CA THR A 18 -29.18 31.99 -39.20
C THR A 18 -28.38 31.66 -37.93
N ALA A 19 -28.73 30.58 -37.22
CA ALA A 19 -28.00 30.11 -36.04
C ALA A 19 -26.55 29.66 -36.34
N LEU A 20 -26.25 29.37 -37.62
CA LEU A 20 -24.95 28.90 -38.09
C LEU A 20 -24.12 29.96 -38.83
N LEU A 21 -24.63 31.21 -38.95
CA LEU A 21 -23.87 32.31 -39.55
C LEU A 21 -22.48 32.47 -38.92
N ASP A 22 -22.43 32.39 -37.60
CA ASP A 22 -21.19 32.21 -36.86
C ASP A 22 -21.12 30.77 -36.37
N PHE A 23 -20.09 30.04 -36.78
CA PHE A 23 -19.88 28.68 -36.30
C PHE A 23 -19.52 28.65 -34.81
N LEU A 24 -18.67 29.57 -34.35
CA LEU A 24 -18.18 29.65 -32.98
C LEU A 24 -19.11 30.41 -32.04
N GLY A 25 -19.15 29.98 -30.78
CA GLY A 25 -19.96 30.56 -29.72
C GLY A 25 -21.45 30.21 -29.80
N PRO A 26 -22.27 30.77 -28.89
CA PRO A 26 -23.72 30.64 -28.89
C PRO A 26 -24.36 31.15 -30.19
N PRO A 27 -25.55 30.66 -30.60
CA PRO A 27 -26.25 31.08 -31.81
C PRO A 27 -26.91 32.47 -31.67
N CYS A 28 -26.10 33.52 -31.49
CA CYS A 28 -26.57 34.87 -31.16
C CYS A 28 -27.46 35.49 -32.27
N HIS A 29 -27.21 35.22 -33.55
CA HIS A 29 -28.02 35.74 -34.66
C HIS A 29 -29.45 35.19 -34.68
N LEU A 30 -29.68 34.01 -34.07
CA LEU A 30 -31.02 33.45 -33.94
C LEU A 30 -31.89 34.35 -33.04
N VAL A 31 -31.30 34.96 -32.02
CA VAL A 31 -32.00 35.89 -31.12
C VAL A 31 -32.56 37.07 -31.92
N SER A 32 -31.73 37.67 -32.77
CA SER A 32 -32.12 38.77 -33.65
C SER A 32 -33.30 38.40 -34.56
N LEU A 33 -33.34 37.17 -35.09
CA LEU A 33 -34.44 36.67 -35.92
C LEU A 33 -35.72 36.45 -35.11
N LEU A 34 -35.61 35.87 -33.91
CA LEU A 34 -36.74 35.60 -33.02
C LEU A 34 -37.40 36.91 -32.53
N CYS A 35 -36.60 37.94 -32.28
CA CYS A 35 -37.07 39.27 -31.86
C CYS A 35 -37.82 40.04 -32.96
N VAL A 36 -37.82 39.58 -34.22
CA VAL A 36 -38.52 40.27 -35.33
C VAL A 36 -40.05 40.24 -35.17
N SER A 37 -40.62 39.17 -34.62
CA SER A 37 -42.08 39.05 -34.45
C SER A 37 -42.46 37.90 -33.50
N LYS A 38 -43.40 38.15 -32.57
CA LYS A 38 -44.02 37.12 -31.71
C LYS A 38 -44.62 35.94 -32.48
N SER A 39 -45.12 36.17 -33.70
CA SER A 39 -45.68 35.10 -34.54
C SER A 39 -44.59 34.23 -35.14
N LEU A 40 -43.47 34.83 -35.58
CA LEU A 40 -42.31 34.11 -36.07
C LEU A 40 -41.66 33.31 -34.94
N HIS A 41 -41.51 33.95 -33.80
CA HIS A 41 -41.04 33.36 -32.56
C HIS A 41 -41.72 32.05 -32.23
N ASN A 42 -43.04 32.10 -32.01
CA ASN A 42 -43.82 30.93 -31.62
C ASN A 42 -43.83 29.84 -32.68
N ARG A 43 -43.65 30.16 -33.96
CA ARG A 43 -43.59 29.15 -35.03
C ARG A 43 -42.24 28.45 -35.08
N VAL A 44 -41.16 29.18 -34.86
CA VAL A 44 -39.78 28.67 -34.90
C VAL A 44 -39.42 27.91 -33.62
N THR A 45 -39.95 28.30 -32.45
CA THR A 45 -39.56 27.74 -31.14
C THR A 45 -40.42 26.55 -30.68
N ARG A 46 -41.48 26.21 -31.44
CA ARG A 46 -42.38 25.08 -31.14
C ARG A 46 -41.78 23.69 -31.32
N THR A 47 -40.62 23.58 -31.97
CA THR A 47 -40.02 22.29 -32.31
C THR A 47 -38.65 22.13 -31.63
N ASN A 48 -38.53 21.11 -30.78
CA ASN A 48 -37.23 20.69 -30.22
C ASN A 48 -36.22 20.30 -31.31
N ASP A 49 -36.72 19.95 -32.50
CA ASP A 49 -35.94 19.53 -33.66
C ASP A 49 -34.98 20.61 -34.18
N LEU A 50 -35.36 21.90 -34.13
CA LEU A 50 -34.48 22.99 -34.55
C LEU A 50 -33.28 23.10 -33.61
N MET A 51 -33.51 23.15 -32.29
CA MET A 51 -32.45 23.28 -31.29
C MET A 51 -31.54 22.04 -31.27
N ALA A 52 -32.12 20.86 -31.43
CA ALA A 52 -31.38 19.61 -31.64
C ALA A 52 -30.49 19.67 -32.89
N SER A 53 -30.98 20.23 -34.00
CA SER A 53 -30.21 20.38 -35.23
C SER A 53 -29.07 21.38 -35.07
N ILE A 54 -29.33 22.52 -34.39
CA ILE A 54 -28.30 23.52 -34.06
C ILE A 54 -27.19 22.89 -33.22
N PHE A 55 -27.53 22.10 -32.19
CA PHE A 55 -26.54 21.42 -31.36
C PHE A 55 -25.65 20.49 -32.20
N LYS A 56 -26.25 19.59 -32.99
CA LYS A 56 -25.53 18.64 -33.87
C LYS A 56 -24.62 19.36 -34.87
N ALA A 57 -25.01 20.55 -35.32
CA ALA A 57 -24.21 21.37 -36.21
C ALA A 57 -23.03 22.04 -35.51
N LYS A 58 -23.23 22.63 -34.32
CA LYS A 58 -22.23 23.45 -33.63
C LYS A 58 -21.31 22.66 -32.69
N PHE A 59 -21.74 21.53 -32.14
CA PHE A 59 -20.99 20.75 -31.14
C PHE A 59 -20.77 19.30 -31.58
N ASP A 60 -19.79 18.64 -30.95
CA ASP A 60 -19.48 17.25 -31.21
C ASP A 60 -20.50 16.33 -30.53
N ILE A 61 -20.92 15.27 -31.25
CA ILE A 61 -21.97 14.34 -30.81
C ILE A 61 -21.53 12.88 -30.83
N THR A 62 -20.32 12.60 -31.34
CA THR A 62 -19.86 11.23 -31.53
C THR A 62 -19.65 10.53 -30.20
N ALA A 63 -18.96 11.17 -29.24
CA ALA A 63 -18.69 10.59 -27.94
C ALA A 63 -19.95 10.34 -27.09
N PRO A 64 -20.88 11.31 -26.91
CA PRO A 64 -22.14 11.05 -26.22
C PRO A 64 -22.94 9.91 -26.85
N ARG A 65 -23.02 9.86 -28.18
CA ARG A 65 -23.68 8.74 -28.90
C ARG A 65 -23.02 7.41 -28.62
N ARG A 66 -21.68 7.40 -28.53
CA ARG A 66 -20.86 6.20 -28.35
C ARG A 66 -20.92 5.68 -26.90
N ARG A 67 -20.87 6.58 -25.92
CA ARG A 67 -20.82 6.28 -24.47
C ARG A 67 -22.20 6.09 -23.84
N LEU A 68 -23.19 6.90 -24.25
CA LEU A 68 -24.55 6.87 -23.70
C LEU A 68 -25.56 6.21 -24.64
N GLY A 69 -25.13 5.78 -25.83
CA GLY A 69 -25.98 5.16 -26.83
C GLY A 69 -26.80 6.15 -27.68
N PRO A 70 -27.53 5.65 -28.70
CA PRO A 70 -28.26 6.50 -29.65
C PRO A 70 -29.37 7.33 -28.99
N GLY A 71 -29.91 6.86 -27.86
CA GLY A 71 -30.92 7.57 -27.07
C GLY A 71 -30.44 8.93 -26.52
N ALA A 72 -29.14 9.13 -26.33
CA ALA A 72 -28.59 10.42 -25.89
C ALA A 72 -28.85 11.55 -26.90
N LEU A 73 -28.99 11.21 -28.20
CA LEU A 73 -29.19 12.17 -29.27
C LEU A 73 -30.66 12.40 -29.65
N LEU A 74 -31.60 11.96 -28.81
CA LEU A 74 -33.02 12.27 -28.98
C LEU A 74 -33.25 13.78 -28.92
N ALA A 75 -34.20 14.27 -29.73
CA ALA A 75 -34.48 15.71 -29.85
C ALA A 75 -34.84 16.38 -28.51
N LYS A 76 -35.37 15.63 -27.53
CA LYS A 76 -35.67 16.14 -26.19
C LYS A 76 -34.43 16.40 -25.31
N ASN A 77 -33.30 15.71 -25.56
CA ASN A 77 -32.11 15.73 -24.71
C ASN A 77 -31.10 16.82 -25.11
N LEU A 78 -31.08 17.20 -26.39
CA LEU A 78 -30.10 18.14 -26.95
C LEU A 78 -30.33 19.63 -26.60
N PRO A 79 -31.57 20.13 -26.51
CA PRO A 79 -31.80 21.54 -26.16
C PRO A 79 -31.32 21.93 -24.74
N PRO A 80 -31.53 21.11 -23.69
CA PRO A 80 -30.92 21.36 -22.38
C PRO A 80 -29.39 21.38 -22.44
N GLN A 81 -28.79 20.42 -23.16
CA GLN A 81 -27.33 20.34 -23.32
C GLN A 81 -26.76 21.57 -24.05
N LEU A 82 -27.45 22.05 -25.08
CA LEU A 82 -27.09 23.27 -25.81
C LEU A 82 -27.02 24.48 -24.88
N ARG A 83 -27.99 24.60 -23.96
CA ARG A 83 -28.02 25.69 -22.98
C ARG A 83 -26.83 25.62 -22.04
N THR A 84 -26.55 24.43 -21.48
CA THR A 84 -25.41 24.22 -20.58
C THR A 84 -24.12 24.66 -21.25
N TYR A 85 -23.83 24.14 -22.45
CA TYR A 85 -22.61 24.50 -23.19
C TYR A 85 -22.52 26.00 -23.53
N CYS A 86 -23.61 26.61 -24.00
CA CYS A 86 -23.60 28.04 -24.34
C CYS A 86 -23.38 28.93 -23.10
N THR A 87 -24.02 28.59 -21.98
CA THR A 87 -23.91 29.35 -20.72
C THR A 87 -22.49 29.25 -20.17
N THR A 88 -21.93 28.04 -20.11
CA THR A 88 -20.54 27.83 -19.67
C THR A 88 -19.55 28.56 -20.58
N LEU A 89 -19.71 28.49 -21.90
CA LEU A 89 -18.86 29.24 -22.82
C LEU A 89 -18.90 30.75 -22.54
N GLN A 90 -20.09 31.31 -22.32
CA GLN A 90 -20.24 32.74 -22.03
C GLN A 90 -19.57 33.13 -20.70
N ARG A 91 -19.74 32.33 -19.65
CA ARG A 91 -19.12 32.56 -18.33
C ARG A 91 -17.59 32.45 -18.40
N LEU A 92 -17.06 31.44 -19.09
CA LEU A 92 -15.62 31.31 -19.34
C LEU A 92 -15.07 32.49 -20.14
N LYS A 93 -15.80 32.95 -21.17
CA LYS A 93 -15.41 34.13 -21.95
C LYS A 93 -15.42 35.42 -21.14
N ALA A 94 -16.34 35.57 -20.19
CA ALA A 94 -16.37 36.72 -19.29
C ALA A 94 -15.09 36.82 -18.44
N GLY A 95 -14.40 35.69 -18.21
CA GLY A 95 -13.05 35.68 -17.67
C GLY A 95 -12.97 35.90 -16.16
N ASP A 96 -14.10 35.76 -15.44
CA ASP A 96 -14.14 35.80 -13.99
C ASP A 96 -13.72 34.45 -13.40
N ILE A 97 -12.50 34.41 -12.89
CA ILE A 97 -11.93 33.22 -12.27
C ILE A 97 -12.43 33.00 -10.84
N TYR A 98 -13.19 33.93 -10.24
CA TYR A 98 -13.73 33.84 -8.88
C TYR A 98 -15.25 33.65 -8.84
N ALA A 99 -15.89 33.48 -10.00
CA ALA A 99 -17.32 33.23 -10.09
C ALA A 99 -17.72 32.01 -9.24
N PRO A 100 -18.86 32.05 -8.52
CA PRO A 100 -19.29 30.93 -7.69
C PRO A 100 -19.57 29.65 -8.51
N THR A 101 -19.88 29.78 -9.79
CA THR A 101 -20.16 28.66 -10.71
C THR A 101 -18.91 28.08 -11.37
N VAL A 102 -17.72 28.62 -11.09
CA VAL A 102 -16.51 28.31 -11.85
C VAL A 102 -16.18 26.81 -11.82
N GLU A 103 -16.41 26.11 -10.70
CA GLU A 103 -16.15 24.68 -10.62
C GLU A 103 -17.01 23.87 -11.61
N ASP A 104 -18.30 24.18 -11.70
CA ASP A 104 -19.23 23.53 -12.64
C ASP A 104 -18.90 23.88 -14.10
N ASP A 105 -18.47 25.11 -14.34
CA ASP A 105 -18.03 25.57 -15.65
C ASP A 105 -16.74 24.84 -16.09
N LEU A 106 -15.79 24.61 -15.17
CA LEU A 106 -14.60 23.81 -15.43
C LEU A 106 -14.94 22.33 -15.67
N LEU A 107 -15.88 21.75 -14.90
CA LEU A 107 -16.32 20.37 -15.10
C LEU A 107 -16.96 20.19 -16.49
N THR A 108 -17.85 21.11 -16.86
CA THR A 108 -18.50 21.12 -18.17
C THR A 108 -17.48 21.29 -19.30
N ALA A 109 -16.53 22.22 -19.15
CA ALA A 109 -15.45 22.40 -20.11
C ALA A 109 -14.56 21.15 -20.26
N TRP A 110 -14.29 20.45 -19.16
CA TRP A 110 -13.51 19.21 -19.19
C TRP A 110 -14.27 18.11 -19.94
N ILE A 111 -15.57 17.92 -19.67
CA ILE A 111 -16.42 16.99 -20.42
C ILE A 111 -16.40 17.33 -21.91
N MET A 112 -16.63 18.60 -22.27
CA MET A 112 -16.57 19.08 -23.65
C MET A 112 -15.23 18.75 -24.33
N MET A 113 -14.11 18.84 -23.61
CA MET A 113 -12.79 18.47 -24.14
C MET A 113 -12.61 16.96 -24.31
N THR A 114 -13.11 16.12 -23.39
CA THR A 114 -13.06 14.65 -23.55
C THR A 114 -13.96 14.14 -24.67
N GLU A 115 -15.00 14.90 -25.02
CA GLU A 115 -15.93 14.61 -26.11
C GLU A 115 -15.56 15.30 -27.42
N ASN A 116 -14.43 16.04 -27.45
CA ASN A 116 -14.03 16.82 -28.60
C ASN A 116 -13.55 15.93 -29.77
N ASP A 117 -14.15 16.14 -30.94
CA ASP A 117 -13.62 15.66 -32.21
C ASP A 117 -13.12 16.79 -33.12
N GLY A 118 -13.42 18.04 -32.77
CA GLY A 118 -12.94 19.24 -33.44
C GLY A 118 -13.76 20.49 -33.13
N LYS A 119 -15.06 20.34 -32.88
CA LYS A 119 -15.97 21.47 -32.69
C LYS A 119 -15.88 22.02 -31.26
N ASN A 120 -15.95 21.15 -30.26
CA ASN A 120 -15.99 21.57 -28.85
C ASN A 120 -14.74 22.36 -28.44
N ALA A 121 -13.55 21.87 -28.82
CA ALA A 121 -12.29 22.54 -28.57
C ALA A 121 -12.19 23.85 -29.34
N ALA A 122 -12.76 23.97 -30.54
CA ALA A 122 -12.76 25.23 -31.28
C ALA A 122 -13.54 26.33 -30.52
N HIS A 123 -14.69 25.97 -29.93
CA HIS A 123 -15.44 26.88 -29.06
C HIS A 123 -14.64 27.28 -27.82
N LEU A 124 -14.10 26.29 -27.09
CA LEU A 124 -13.39 26.54 -25.84
C LEU A 124 -12.09 27.33 -26.05
N ARG A 125 -11.29 26.96 -27.06
CA ARG A 125 -9.97 27.56 -27.30
C ARG A 125 -10.05 28.90 -28.00
N HIS A 126 -10.88 29.03 -29.03
CA HIS A 126 -10.87 30.22 -29.89
C HIS A 126 -11.94 31.25 -29.53
N TRP A 127 -13.09 30.81 -29.02
CA TRP A 127 -14.19 31.73 -28.69
C TRP A 127 -14.22 32.10 -27.20
N ALA A 128 -14.06 31.13 -26.31
CA ALA A 128 -14.04 31.34 -24.86
C ALA A 128 -12.65 31.67 -24.31
N SER A 129 -11.59 31.57 -25.12
CA SER A 129 -10.20 31.80 -24.70
C SER A 129 -9.81 30.99 -23.45
N LEU A 130 -10.29 29.75 -23.35
CA LEU A 130 -10.20 28.90 -22.16
C LEU A 130 -8.77 28.77 -21.64
N ARG A 131 -7.78 28.72 -22.53
CA ARG A 131 -6.38 28.64 -22.11
C ARG A 131 -5.95 29.83 -21.27
N THR A 132 -6.18 31.05 -21.76
CA THR A 132 -5.78 32.26 -21.03
C THR A 132 -6.51 32.35 -19.69
N PHE A 133 -7.76 31.87 -19.65
CA PHE A 133 -8.47 31.67 -18.39
C PHE A 133 -7.72 30.69 -17.48
N MET A 134 -7.34 29.50 -17.97
CA MET A 134 -6.62 28.49 -17.19
C MET A 134 -5.25 28.98 -16.69
N GLU A 135 -4.50 29.71 -17.51
CA GLU A 135 -3.22 30.29 -17.10
C GLU A 135 -3.40 31.30 -15.96
N ARG A 136 -4.40 32.19 -16.07
CA ARG A 136 -4.74 33.13 -14.99
C ARG A 136 -5.21 32.41 -13.74
N PHE A 137 -6.07 31.40 -13.89
CA PHE A 137 -6.58 30.60 -12.78
C PHE A 137 -5.42 29.90 -12.06
N VAL A 138 -4.54 29.22 -12.78
CA VAL A 138 -3.41 28.50 -12.19
C VAL A 138 -2.46 29.44 -11.44
N VAL A 139 -2.16 30.60 -12.02
CA VAL A 139 -1.29 31.60 -11.40
C VAL A 139 -1.91 32.22 -10.14
N ALA A 140 -3.22 32.48 -10.15
CA ALA A 140 -3.89 33.20 -9.07
C ALA A 140 -4.46 32.29 -7.96
N ARG A 141 -4.95 31.09 -8.33
CA ARG A 141 -5.85 30.28 -7.48
C ARG A 141 -5.38 28.85 -7.21
N LEU A 142 -4.37 28.30 -7.92
CA LEU A 142 -3.95 26.90 -7.71
C LEU A 142 -3.53 26.61 -6.25
N TRP A 143 -3.00 27.63 -5.56
CA TRP A 143 -2.57 27.57 -4.17
C TRP A 143 -3.56 28.27 -3.21
N GLU A 144 -4.79 28.56 -3.65
CA GLU A 144 -5.84 29.09 -2.77
C GLU A 144 -6.32 27.99 -1.80
N GLY A 145 -6.61 28.37 -0.55
CA GLY A 145 -7.13 27.44 0.46
C GLY A 145 -6.14 26.39 0.95
N GLN A 146 -4.82 26.61 0.81
CA GLN A 146 -3.77 25.72 1.32
C GLN A 146 -4.11 25.11 2.68
N THR A 147 -3.64 23.88 2.91
CA THR A 147 -3.70 23.23 4.22
C THR A 147 -3.04 24.10 5.30
N ALA A 148 -3.34 23.85 6.59
CA ALA A 148 -2.71 24.54 7.72
C ALA A 148 -1.16 24.50 7.68
N THR A 149 -0.61 23.48 7.03
CA THR A 149 0.83 23.26 6.81
C THR A 149 1.38 23.90 5.52
N GLY A 150 0.62 24.74 4.82
CA GLY A 150 1.06 25.48 3.63
C GLY A 150 1.09 24.69 2.32
N TRP A 151 0.63 23.44 2.30
CA TRP A 151 0.57 22.64 1.06
C TRP A 151 -0.66 22.97 0.22
N PRO A 152 -0.56 23.00 -1.12
CA PRO A 152 -1.70 23.18 -1.99
C PRO A 152 -2.70 22.01 -1.88
N LEU A 153 -3.98 22.29 -2.15
CA LEU A 153 -5.05 21.31 -1.99
C LEU A 153 -5.15 20.39 -3.21
N ASP A 154 -5.38 19.10 -2.95
CA ASP A 154 -5.89 18.14 -3.92
C ASP A 154 -7.42 18.17 -3.91
N ASN A 155 -8.02 18.93 -4.83
CA ASN A 155 -9.46 19.12 -4.91
C ASN A 155 -9.93 19.17 -6.36
N LYS A 156 -11.26 19.05 -6.55
CA LYS A 156 -11.91 18.99 -7.87
C LYS A 156 -11.56 20.18 -8.75
N ILE A 157 -11.65 21.40 -8.22
CA ILE A 157 -11.38 22.62 -9.00
C ILE A 157 -9.92 22.71 -9.48
N ASN A 158 -8.93 22.38 -8.63
CA ASN A 158 -7.52 22.38 -9.01
C ASN A 158 -7.20 21.27 -10.03
N SER A 159 -7.82 20.09 -9.87
CA SER A 159 -7.67 18.99 -10.82
C SER A 159 -8.17 19.40 -12.21
N LEU A 160 -9.40 19.89 -12.30
CA LEU A 160 -10.02 20.33 -13.56
C LEU A 160 -9.19 21.44 -14.21
N ALA A 161 -8.69 22.41 -13.44
CA ALA A 161 -7.86 23.50 -13.95
C ALA A 161 -6.57 23.00 -14.60
N LEU A 162 -5.84 22.07 -13.98
CA LEU A 162 -4.61 21.52 -14.54
C LEU A 162 -4.87 20.66 -15.79
N TRP A 163 -5.93 19.85 -15.78
CA TRP A 163 -6.34 19.08 -16.95
C TRP A 163 -6.65 20.00 -18.13
N LEU A 164 -7.51 21.01 -17.93
CA LEU A 164 -7.86 21.96 -18.97
C LEU A 164 -6.66 22.79 -19.45
N LEU A 165 -5.71 23.14 -18.58
CA LEU A 165 -4.48 23.80 -18.98
C LEU A 165 -3.66 22.93 -19.94
N TRP A 166 -3.49 21.64 -19.63
CA TRP A 166 -2.80 20.72 -20.55
C TRP A 166 -3.60 20.50 -21.84
N MET A 167 -4.91 20.23 -21.74
CA MET A 167 -5.77 19.93 -22.88
C MET A 167 -5.86 21.10 -23.89
N THR A 168 -5.66 22.33 -23.43
CA THR A 168 -5.66 23.54 -24.27
C THR A 168 -4.26 24.02 -24.70
N SER A 169 -3.21 23.33 -24.24
CA SER A 169 -1.82 23.61 -24.62
C SER A 169 -1.47 23.00 -25.98
N ASP A 170 -0.62 23.69 -26.76
CA ASP A 170 -0.02 23.18 -27.99
C ASP A 170 1.45 23.60 -28.09
N TYR A 171 2.21 23.03 -29.04
CA TYR A 171 3.64 23.30 -29.12
C TYR A 171 3.97 24.74 -29.50
N GLN A 172 3.18 25.38 -30.35
CA GLN A 172 3.44 26.75 -30.80
C GLN A 172 3.36 27.70 -29.62
N SER A 173 2.26 27.60 -28.90
CA SER A 173 1.93 28.42 -27.76
C SER A 173 2.84 28.17 -26.54
N LEU A 174 3.27 26.94 -26.27
CA LEU A 174 4.28 26.68 -25.23
C LEU A 174 5.65 27.25 -25.61
N ARG A 175 6.03 27.25 -26.89
CA ARG A 175 7.27 27.87 -27.37
C ARG A 175 7.24 29.40 -27.24
N THR A 176 6.09 30.01 -27.48
CA THR A 176 5.87 31.46 -27.33
C THR A 176 5.54 31.89 -25.90
N GLU A 177 5.30 30.94 -24.98
CA GLU A 177 5.05 31.21 -23.57
C GLU A 177 6.27 31.94 -22.97
N PRO A 178 6.10 33.14 -22.37
CA PRO A 178 7.19 33.89 -21.76
C PRO A 178 7.94 33.04 -20.73
N THR A 179 9.28 33.13 -20.71
CA THR A 179 10.12 32.33 -19.81
C THR A 179 9.71 32.47 -18.35
N ASP A 180 9.43 33.68 -17.88
CA ASP A 180 9.05 33.94 -16.48
C ASP A 180 7.71 33.29 -16.12
N GLN A 181 6.72 33.40 -17.01
CA GLN A 181 5.41 32.75 -16.86
C GLN A 181 5.55 31.22 -16.86
N ARG A 182 6.38 30.67 -17.75
CA ARG A 182 6.67 29.24 -17.81
C ARG A 182 7.28 28.73 -16.51
N GLN A 183 8.30 29.42 -16.00
CA GLN A 183 8.93 29.06 -14.73
C GLN A 183 7.99 29.21 -13.55
N GLN A 184 7.11 30.22 -13.56
CA GLN A 184 6.07 30.37 -12.53
C GLN A 184 5.10 29.19 -12.53
N ILE A 185 4.57 28.79 -13.69
CA ILE A 185 3.66 27.63 -13.77
C ILE A 185 4.38 26.35 -13.37
N ILE A 186 5.62 26.14 -13.81
CA ILE A 186 6.45 25.00 -13.39
C ILE A 186 6.53 24.96 -11.86
N ARG A 187 6.92 26.07 -11.21
CA ARG A 187 7.04 26.17 -9.74
C ARG A 187 5.72 25.85 -9.03
N LEU A 188 4.61 26.39 -9.50
CA LEU A 188 3.29 26.18 -8.89
C LEU A 188 2.83 24.72 -8.98
N VAL A 189 3.24 24.00 -10.02
CA VAL A 189 2.83 22.61 -10.29
C VAL A 189 3.80 21.59 -9.69
N THR A 190 5.08 21.94 -9.50
CA THR A 190 6.15 21.07 -8.95
C THR A 190 5.75 20.25 -7.72
N PRO A 191 5.03 20.78 -6.68
CA PRO A 191 4.66 19.99 -5.50
C PRO A 191 3.88 18.72 -5.86
N PHE A 192 2.96 18.80 -6.83
CA PHE A 192 2.13 17.68 -7.26
C PHE A 192 2.92 16.61 -8.06
N VAL A 193 4.09 16.98 -8.59
CA VAL A 193 4.99 16.10 -9.34
C VAL A 193 5.98 15.39 -8.40
N VAL A 194 6.52 16.10 -7.40
CA VAL A 194 7.65 15.62 -6.59
C VAL A 194 7.24 15.08 -5.21
N ALA A 195 6.13 15.56 -4.64
CA ALA A 195 5.58 15.07 -3.38
C ALA A 195 4.59 13.92 -3.62
N ALA A 196 5.06 12.87 -4.31
CA ALA A 196 4.27 11.69 -4.66
C ALA A 196 3.80 10.90 -3.42
N PHE A 197 4.42 11.09 -2.25
CA PHE A 197 3.92 10.56 -0.99
C PHE A 197 2.66 11.29 -0.50
N ARG A 198 2.32 12.47 -1.03
CA ARG A 198 1.19 13.30 -0.58
C ARG A 198 0.02 13.26 -1.57
N TYR A 199 0.31 13.48 -2.85
CA TYR A 199 -0.71 13.54 -3.90
C TYR A 199 -0.83 12.19 -4.59
N SER A 200 -2.00 11.56 -4.52
CA SER A 200 -2.20 10.25 -5.17
C SER A 200 -2.14 10.38 -6.69
N ALA A 201 -1.52 9.40 -7.36
CA ALA A 201 -1.61 9.25 -8.81
C ALA A 201 -2.63 8.20 -9.22
N PHE A 202 -3.41 7.71 -8.25
CA PHE A 202 -4.25 6.54 -8.39
C PHE A 202 -5.61 6.76 -7.73
N ASN A 203 -6.67 6.34 -8.41
CA ASN A 203 -8.03 6.36 -7.89
C ASN A 203 -8.19 5.34 -6.75
N LEU A 204 -7.70 4.10 -6.95
CA LEU A 204 -7.67 3.04 -5.94
C LEU A 204 -6.23 2.73 -5.53
N PRO A 205 -5.99 2.20 -4.31
CA PRO A 205 -4.66 1.77 -3.87
C PRO A 205 -3.91 0.94 -4.92
N ASP A 206 -2.70 1.38 -5.27
CA ASP A 206 -1.91 0.84 -6.38
C ASP A 206 -1.23 -0.49 -6.07
N LEU A 207 -1.34 -0.97 -4.83
CA LEU A 207 -0.88 -2.28 -4.38
C LEU A 207 -1.89 -3.40 -4.64
N TYR A 208 -3.15 -3.07 -4.92
CA TYR A 208 -4.26 -4.02 -5.02
C TYR A 208 -4.58 -4.34 -6.48
N PHE A 209 -4.47 -5.61 -6.88
CA PHE A 209 -4.74 -6.10 -8.24
C PHE A 209 -5.85 -7.18 -8.31
N HIS A 210 -6.52 -7.50 -7.18
CA HIS A 210 -7.71 -8.35 -7.13
C HIS A 210 -9.00 -7.51 -7.16
N ASN A 211 -10.15 -8.16 -7.35
CA ASN A 211 -11.44 -7.49 -7.56
C ASN A 211 -12.14 -7.07 -6.26
N ASP A 212 -11.81 -7.71 -5.13
CA ASP A 212 -12.49 -7.48 -3.84
C ASP A 212 -11.69 -6.48 -2.98
N ILE A 213 -11.70 -5.20 -3.34
CA ILE A 213 -11.10 -4.15 -2.52
C ILE A 213 -12.14 -3.67 -1.52
N ASP A 214 -11.92 -3.94 -0.23
CA ASP A 214 -12.74 -3.36 0.83
C ASP A 214 -12.40 -1.86 0.95
N MET A 215 -13.40 -1.01 0.68
CA MET A 215 -13.25 0.45 0.71
C MET A 215 -13.21 1.00 2.15
N ASP A 216 -13.63 0.21 3.13
CA ASP A 216 -13.59 0.56 4.56
C ASP A 216 -12.24 0.18 5.22
N ASP A 217 -11.45 -0.70 4.59
CA ASP A 217 -10.12 -1.15 5.03
C ASP A 217 -9.03 -0.84 4.00
N LEU A 218 -9.04 0.39 3.45
CA LEU A 218 -7.98 0.85 2.55
C LEU A 218 -6.69 1.12 3.36
N PRO A 219 -5.58 0.42 3.11
CA PRO A 219 -4.36 0.70 3.85
C PRO A 219 -3.85 2.09 3.61
N PHE A 220 -3.61 2.76 4.72
CA PHE A 220 -2.74 3.90 4.77
C PHE A 220 -1.35 3.55 4.24
N SER A 221 -0.87 4.33 3.27
CA SER A 221 0.48 4.30 2.75
C SER A 221 1.45 5.06 3.68
N VAL A 222 2.71 4.59 3.68
CA VAL A 222 3.96 5.12 4.31
C VAL A 222 3.76 6.10 5.48
N PRO A 223 4.22 5.79 6.71
CA PRO A 223 4.22 6.76 7.81
C PRO A 223 5.00 8.01 7.40
N THR A 224 4.32 9.16 7.33
CA THR A 224 4.96 10.46 7.08
C THR A 224 4.68 11.43 8.22
N ALA A 225 5.50 12.48 8.34
CA ALA A 225 5.25 13.55 9.31
C ALA A 225 3.95 14.34 9.03
N HIS A 226 3.32 14.12 7.87
CA HIS A 226 2.08 14.77 7.47
C HIS A 226 0.81 14.02 7.92
N GLY A 227 0.93 12.79 8.44
CA GLY A 227 -0.19 11.88 8.70
C GLY A 227 -0.26 10.73 7.68
N PRO A 228 -1.38 9.99 7.61
CA PRO A 228 -1.56 8.92 6.63
C PRO A 228 -1.71 9.51 5.22
N TYR A 229 -0.79 9.20 4.29
CA TYR A 229 -0.75 9.75 2.94
C TYR A 229 -0.07 8.79 1.93
N PRO A 230 -0.30 8.89 0.60
CA PRO A 230 -1.28 9.76 -0.03
C PRO A 230 -2.70 9.46 0.42
N HIS A 231 -3.53 10.51 0.49
CA HIS A 231 -4.96 10.32 0.53
C HIS A 231 -5.37 9.77 -0.83
N TYR A 232 -5.84 8.53 -0.86
CA TYR A 232 -6.57 8.05 -2.02
C TYR A 232 -7.81 8.93 -2.13
N PRO A 233 -8.09 9.45 -3.33
CA PRO A 233 -9.02 10.55 -3.41
C PRO A 233 -10.43 10.00 -3.05
N THR A 234 -10.98 10.49 -1.94
CA THR A 234 -12.33 10.16 -1.46
C THR A 234 -13.37 11.15 -2.00
N ALA A 235 -13.04 11.83 -3.11
CA ALA A 235 -13.87 12.90 -3.64
C ALA A 235 -15.30 12.40 -3.89
N ALA A 236 -16.27 13.10 -3.35
CA ALA A 236 -17.68 12.81 -3.56
C ALA A 236 -17.96 12.79 -5.07
N ILE A 237 -18.63 11.74 -5.53
CA ILE A 237 -19.16 11.67 -6.89
C ILE A 237 -19.93 12.96 -7.17
N THR A 238 -19.62 13.64 -8.27
CA THR A 238 -20.45 14.75 -8.73
C THR A 238 -21.54 14.17 -9.63
N GLU A 239 -22.79 14.28 -9.20
CA GLU A 239 -23.92 13.96 -10.07
C GLU A 239 -24.18 15.12 -11.02
N ILE A 240 -24.28 14.82 -12.31
CA ILE A 240 -24.61 15.80 -13.35
C ILE A 240 -25.69 15.26 -14.27
N VAL A 241 -26.47 16.16 -14.86
CA VAL A 241 -27.38 15.83 -15.96
C VAL A 241 -26.65 16.04 -17.28
N HIS A 242 -26.32 14.95 -17.98
CA HIS A 242 -25.62 14.96 -19.26
C HIS A 242 -26.48 14.26 -20.32
N PHE A 243 -26.84 14.96 -21.40
CA PHE A 243 -27.74 14.48 -22.45
C PHE A 243 -29.05 13.84 -21.92
N GLY A 244 -29.65 14.46 -20.90
CA GLY A 244 -30.92 14.04 -20.31
C GLY A 244 -30.81 12.82 -19.38
N ARG A 245 -29.59 12.45 -18.97
CA ARG A 245 -29.34 11.38 -18.00
C ARG A 245 -28.58 11.92 -16.80
N THR A 246 -28.96 11.49 -15.61
CA THR A 246 -28.15 11.71 -14.41
C THR A 246 -27.01 10.73 -14.41
N ILE A 247 -25.77 11.22 -14.36
CA ILE A 247 -24.55 10.42 -14.30
C ILE A 247 -23.70 10.88 -13.13
N GLY A 248 -23.17 9.93 -12.37
CA GLY A 248 -22.15 10.19 -11.35
C GLY A 248 -20.77 10.19 -11.99
N ILE A 249 -20.02 11.29 -11.86
CA ILE A 249 -18.68 11.41 -12.42
C ILE A 249 -17.65 11.72 -11.34
N TYR A 250 -16.56 10.96 -11.38
CA TYR A 250 -15.41 11.18 -10.52
C TYR A 250 -14.44 12.19 -11.15
N PRO A 251 -13.95 13.19 -10.40
CA PRO A 251 -12.95 14.13 -10.94
C PRO A 251 -11.69 13.40 -11.42
N PRO A 252 -11.07 13.83 -12.53
CA PRO A 252 -9.86 13.18 -13.01
C PRO A 252 -8.69 13.38 -12.01
N ILE A 253 -7.66 12.54 -12.09
CA ILE A 253 -6.54 12.57 -11.13
C ILE A 253 -5.69 13.84 -11.33
N LEU A 254 -5.52 14.62 -10.26
CA LEU A 254 -4.79 15.89 -10.32
C LEU A 254 -3.31 15.69 -10.68
N SER A 255 -2.62 14.76 -10.03
CA SER A 255 -1.17 14.58 -10.23
C SER A 255 -0.83 14.13 -11.66
N ALA A 256 -1.74 13.43 -12.35
CA ALA A 256 -1.56 13.03 -13.73
C ALA A 256 -1.52 14.25 -14.66
N ALA A 257 -2.45 15.20 -14.49
CA ALA A 257 -2.42 16.47 -15.21
C ALA A 257 -1.20 17.32 -14.83
N ALA A 258 -0.84 17.37 -13.54
CA ALA A 258 0.36 18.07 -13.09
C ALA A 258 1.62 17.56 -13.81
N ASN A 259 1.80 16.24 -13.91
CA ASN A 259 2.89 15.63 -14.66
C ASN A 259 2.90 16.09 -16.13
N LEU A 260 1.74 16.04 -16.81
CA LEU A 260 1.63 16.44 -18.22
C LEU A 260 1.96 17.92 -18.42
N VAL A 261 1.40 18.80 -17.59
CA VAL A 261 1.63 20.26 -17.59
C VAL A 261 3.11 20.60 -17.34
N TRP A 262 3.75 19.88 -16.41
CA TRP A 262 5.14 20.09 -16.03
C TRP A 262 6.10 19.60 -17.12
N PHE A 263 5.96 18.35 -17.57
CA PHE A 263 6.85 17.77 -18.59
C PHE A 263 6.73 18.51 -19.92
N SER A 264 5.52 18.89 -20.36
CA SER A 264 5.36 19.62 -21.62
C SER A 264 6.08 20.96 -21.64
N ARG A 265 6.24 21.61 -20.48
CA ARG A 265 6.96 22.90 -20.34
C ARG A 265 8.45 22.73 -20.18
N VAL A 266 8.89 21.78 -19.35
CA VAL A 266 10.31 21.49 -19.13
C VAL A 266 10.98 21.01 -20.42
N GLU A 267 10.26 20.25 -21.25
CA GLU A 267 10.78 19.77 -22.53
C GLU A 267 11.08 20.90 -23.55
N ILE A 268 10.46 22.08 -23.41
CA ILE A 268 10.78 23.23 -24.26
C ILE A 268 12.23 23.70 -24.05
N GLY A 269 12.78 23.54 -22.83
CA GLY A 269 14.18 23.86 -22.52
C GLY A 269 15.20 22.80 -22.98
N GLY A 270 14.73 21.62 -23.39
CA GLY A 270 15.56 20.47 -23.75
C GLY A 270 16.23 19.79 -22.55
N PHE A 271 16.69 18.56 -22.77
CA PHE A 271 17.50 17.78 -21.83
C PHE A 271 18.97 18.01 -22.15
N GLN A 272 19.67 18.71 -21.26
CA GLN A 272 21.04 19.16 -21.50
C GLN A 272 22.06 18.18 -20.91
N PRO A 273 23.23 18.02 -21.54
CA PRO A 273 24.33 17.27 -20.95
C PRO A 273 24.91 17.95 -19.70
N PRO A 274 25.55 17.20 -18.79
CA PRO A 274 26.23 17.77 -17.63
C PRO A 274 27.27 18.83 -18.02
N PRO A 275 27.33 19.98 -17.33
CA PRO A 275 28.33 21.00 -17.59
C PRO A 275 29.75 20.46 -17.32
N ASN A 276 30.70 20.78 -18.22
CA ASN A 276 32.12 20.38 -18.17
C ASN A 276 32.44 18.89 -18.40
N ALA A 277 31.53 18.09 -18.96
CA ALA A 277 31.81 16.70 -19.31
C ALA A 277 32.46 16.60 -20.72
N ASN A 278 33.62 15.92 -20.82
CA ASN A 278 34.19 15.48 -22.11
C ASN A 278 33.34 14.32 -22.67
N ILE A 279 32.21 14.66 -23.31
CA ILE A 279 31.26 13.70 -23.88
C ILE A 279 31.57 13.52 -25.38
N PRO A 280 31.74 12.29 -25.88
CA PRO A 280 31.94 12.03 -27.31
C PRO A 280 30.78 12.56 -28.16
N SER A 281 31.07 12.98 -29.39
CA SER A 281 30.05 13.55 -30.29
C SER A 281 29.11 12.45 -30.81
N THR A 282 29.64 11.26 -31.10
CA THR A 282 28.90 10.15 -31.72
C THR A 282 29.17 8.81 -31.03
N ARG A 283 28.25 7.85 -31.22
CA ARG A 283 28.40 6.49 -30.70
C ARG A 283 29.66 5.79 -31.22
N GLN A 284 30.06 6.03 -32.47
CA GLN A 284 31.28 5.46 -33.05
C GLN A 284 32.54 5.96 -32.32
N GLU A 285 32.59 7.25 -32.05
CA GLU A 285 33.68 7.88 -31.28
C GLU A 285 33.72 7.35 -29.84
N ALA A 286 32.55 7.20 -29.19
CA ALA A 286 32.47 6.61 -27.85
C ALA A 286 33.03 5.18 -27.81
N VAL A 287 32.68 4.33 -28.78
CA VAL A 287 33.21 2.96 -28.88
C VAL A 287 34.73 2.96 -29.09
N ALA A 288 35.25 3.83 -29.96
CA ALA A 288 36.69 3.95 -30.21
C ALA A 288 37.48 4.39 -28.97
N LEU A 289 36.87 5.21 -28.11
CA LEU A 289 37.45 5.69 -26.85
C LEU A 289 37.17 4.76 -25.65
N GLY A 290 36.42 3.67 -25.83
CA GLY A 290 35.96 2.82 -24.73
C GLY A 290 35.00 3.52 -23.75
N TYR A 291 34.37 4.62 -24.17
CA TYR A 291 33.46 5.41 -23.35
C TYR A 291 32.10 4.70 -23.18
N GLN A 292 31.69 4.51 -21.93
CA GLN A 292 30.35 4.01 -21.59
C GLN A 292 29.47 5.17 -21.10
N GLY A 293 28.35 5.41 -21.80
CA GLY A 293 27.43 6.51 -21.51
C GLY A 293 26.82 7.14 -22.76
N ALA A 294 26.00 8.17 -22.57
CA ALA A 294 25.33 8.91 -23.64
C ALA A 294 26.30 9.85 -24.39
N THR A 295 26.14 9.96 -25.71
CA THR A 295 26.90 10.90 -26.56
C THR A 295 26.10 12.17 -26.83
N LEU A 296 26.73 13.22 -27.37
CA LEU A 296 26.00 14.44 -27.77
C LEU A 296 24.89 14.13 -28.78
N SER A 297 25.10 13.19 -29.70
CA SER A 297 24.05 12.73 -30.62
C SER A 297 22.85 12.11 -29.91
N ASP A 298 23.03 11.45 -28.77
CA ASP A 298 21.92 10.88 -28.00
C ASP A 298 21.11 11.97 -27.28
N TYR A 299 21.76 13.03 -26.80
CA TYR A 299 21.07 14.22 -26.28
C TYR A 299 20.29 14.97 -27.38
N VAL A 300 20.84 15.04 -28.59
CA VAL A 300 20.09 15.59 -29.75
C VAL A 300 18.89 14.71 -30.08
N LEU A 301 19.06 13.38 -30.07
CA LEU A 301 18.01 12.42 -30.39
C LEU A 301 16.83 12.52 -29.41
N ILE A 302 17.09 12.53 -28.11
CA ILE A 302 16.00 12.70 -27.12
C ILE A 302 15.34 14.07 -27.23
N ASN A 303 16.06 15.12 -27.59
CA ASN A 303 15.47 16.45 -27.76
C ASN A 303 14.80 16.65 -29.12
N SER A 304 14.92 15.69 -30.04
CA SER A 304 14.38 15.81 -31.40
C SER A 304 12.86 15.81 -31.44
N GLN A 305 12.20 15.24 -30.43
CA GLN A 305 10.74 15.20 -30.32
C GLN A 305 10.28 15.39 -28.86
N PRO A 306 9.14 16.05 -28.64
CA PRO A 306 8.49 16.08 -27.33
C PRO A 306 7.90 14.71 -26.97
N HIS A 307 8.01 14.32 -25.70
CA HIS A 307 7.52 13.04 -25.19
C HIS A 307 6.20 13.19 -24.46
N ALA A 308 5.96 14.31 -23.76
CA ALA A 308 4.63 14.67 -23.28
C ALA A 308 3.78 15.11 -24.47
N LYS A 309 2.93 14.20 -24.99
CA LYS A 309 2.09 14.48 -26.16
C LYS A 309 0.97 15.43 -25.77
N LEU A 310 0.89 16.54 -26.50
CA LEU A 310 -0.20 17.49 -26.39
C LEU A 310 -1.37 17.05 -27.29
N LEU A 311 -2.58 17.46 -26.94
CA LEU A 311 -3.77 17.08 -27.70
C LEU A 311 -3.82 17.75 -29.07
N ASP A 312 -3.95 16.93 -30.11
CA ASP A 312 -4.47 17.41 -31.39
C ASP A 312 -5.98 17.64 -31.23
N CYS A 313 -6.39 18.91 -31.18
CA CYS A 313 -7.79 19.28 -31.08
C CYS A 313 -8.56 19.10 -32.40
N GLY A 314 -7.88 18.89 -33.53
CA GLY A 314 -8.51 18.60 -34.81
C GLY A 314 -9.23 19.76 -35.48
N ALA A 315 -9.65 19.52 -36.73
CA ALA A 315 -10.50 20.43 -37.49
C ALA A 315 -11.99 20.13 -37.22
N PRO A 316 -12.87 21.15 -37.07
CA PRO A 316 -14.30 20.99 -36.82
C PRO A 316 -15.07 20.13 -37.85
N ASP A 317 -14.54 20.00 -39.07
CA ASP A 317 -15.17 19.32 -40.20
C ASP A 317 -14.52 17.96 -40.54
N TRP A 318 -13.72 17.40 -39.64
CA TRP A 318 -12.99 16.14 -39.81
C TRP A 318 -13.85 14.99 -40.36
N ARG A 319 -15.14 14.92 -40.00
CA ARG A 319 -16.02 13.82 -40.41
C ARG A 319 -16.29 13.81 -41.92
N ARG A 320 -16.11 14.95 -42.60
CA ARG A 320 -16.26 15.07 -44.07
C ARG A 320 -15.08 14.49 -44.84
N SER A 321 -13.91 14.36 -44.21
CA SER A 321 -12.72 13.79 -44.86
C SER A 321 -12.64 12.26 -44.76
N LEU A 322 -13.64 11.62 -44.13
CA LEU A 322 -13.73 10.18 -44.00
C LEU A 322 -14.27 9.52 -45.28
N SER A 323 -13.72 8.36 -45.64
CA SER A 323 -14.31 7.51 -46.67
C SER A 323 -15.66 6.94 -46.22
N PRO A 324 -16.54 6.47 -47.13
CA PRO A 324 -17.79 5.82 -46.74
C PRO A 324 -17.61 4.60 -45.83
N SER A 325 -16.49 3.87 -45.94
CA SER A 325 -16.17 2.74 -45.06
C SER A 325 -15.74 3.21 -43.66
N GLN A 326 -14.98 4.29 -43.57
CA GLN A 326 -14.60 4.91 -42.29
C GLN A 326 -15.80 5.54 -41.60
N LEU A 327 -16.68 6.23 -42.33
CA LEU A 327 -17.89 6.81 -41.78
C LEU A 327 -18.83 5.73 -41.21
N LYS A 328 -19.00 4.63 -41.95
CA LYS A 328 -19.72 3.45 -41.43
C LYS A 328 -19.07 2.87 -40.18
N LEU A 329 -17.74 2.89 -40.09
CA LEU A 329 -17.01 2.46 -38.89
C LEU A 329 -17.32 3.36 -37.69
N GLU A 330 -17.29 4.68 -37.90
CA GLU A 330 -17.66 5.68 -36.89
C GLU A 330 -19.12 5.56 -36.44
N ASP A 331 -20.02 5.24 -37.36
CA ASP A 331 -21.45 5.13 -37.08
C ASP A 331 -21.81 3.82 -36.36
N LYS A 332 -20.96 2.78 -36.48
CA LYS A 332 -21.10 1.50 -35.77
C LYS A 332 -20.88 1.62 -34.26
N GLY A 333 -20.23 2.68 -33.78
CA GLY A 333 -20.18 3.02 -32.35
C GLY A 333 -18.93 2.54 -31.60
N TRP A 334 -19.12 2.22 -30.32
CA TRP A 334 -18.09 1.98 -29.30
C TRP A 334 -17.13 0.84 -29.64
N GLN A 335 -15.86 0.94 -29.20
CA GLN A 335 -14.83 -0.12 -29.27
C GLN A 335 -14.47 -0.67 -30.66
N VAL A 336 -14.85 -0.02 -31.76
CA VAL A 336 -14.44 -0.48 -33.08
C VAL A 336 -12.96 -0.13 -33.33
N PRO A 337 -12.06 -1.09 -33.59
CA PRO A 337 -10.67 -0.76 -33.89
C PRO A 337 -10.57 0.14 -35.12
N GLY A 338 -9.77 1.21 -35.02
CA GLY A 338 -9.52 2.11 -36.14
C GLY A 338 -10.46 3.31 -36.28
N LEU A 339 -11.28 3.61 -35.25
CA LEU A 339 -11.97 4.90 -35.14
C LEU A 339 -10.98 6.07 -35.33
N LYS A 340 -11.44 7.07 -36.08
CA LYS A 340 -10.79 8.34 -36.40
C LYS A 340 -11.33 9.50 -35.57
N ALA A 341 -12.49 9.34 -34.92
CA ALA A 341 -12.96 10.27 -33.88
C ALA A 341 -11.87 10.47 -32.82
N ARG A 342 -11.51 11.72 -32.55
CA ARG A 342 -10.45 12.05 -31.59
C ARG A 342 -10.90 11.79 -30.16
N SER A 343 -12.17 12.01 -29.88
CA SER A 343 -12.80 11.73 -28.59
C SER A 343 -12.68 10.26 -28.16
N ALA A 344 -12.49 9.33 -29.10
CA ALA A 344 -12.30 7.91 -28.80
C ALA A 344 -11.04 7.65 -27.96
N LYS A 345 -10.04 8.55 -28.03
CA LYS A 345 -8.83 8.50 -27.20
C LYS A 345 -9.11 8.61 -25.69
N PHE A 346 -10.25 9.21 -25.32
CA PHE A 346 -10.65 9.44 -23.92
C PHE A 346 -11.65 8.41 -23.40
N ASP A 347 -11.97 7.38 -24.18
CA ASP A 347 -13.00 6.41 -23.79
C ASP A 347 -12.60 5.65 -22.52
N ASN A 348 -11.34 5.19 -22.42
CA ASN A 348 -10.84 4.54 -21.21
C ASN A 348 -10.69 5.52 -20.02
N ASP A 349 -10.48 6.81 -20.28
CA ASP A 349 -10.47 7.84 -19.22
C ASP A 349 -11.89 8.10 -18.70
N TRP A 350 -12.87 8.13 -19.61
CA TRP A 350 -14.29 8.30 -19.30
C TRP A 350 -14.84 7.13 -18.49
N GLU A 351 -14.62 5.89 -18.91
CA GLU A 351 -15.10 4.71 -18.18
C GLU A 351 -14.52 4.63 -16.77
N ARG A 352 -13.24 5.00 -16.62
CA ARG A 352 -12.56 5.07 -15.32
C ARG A 352 -13.17 6.14 -14.41
N ALA A 353 -13.60 7.27 -14.97
CA ALA A 353 -14.25 8.34 -14.22
C ALA A 353 -15.70 7.97 -13.83
N MET A 354 -16.37 7.12 -14.61
CA MET A 354 -17.74 6.66 -14.37
C MET A 354 -17.85 5.47 -13.41
N SER A 355 -16.87 4.57 -13.40
CA SER A 355 -16.98 3.25 -12.77
C SER A 355 -16.35 3.14 -11.37
N PHE A 356 -15.91 4.25 -10.78
CA PHE A 356 -15.04 4.26 -9.61
C PHE A 356 -15.60 3.55 -8.36
N LEU A 357 -16.91 3.66 -8.07
CA LEU A 357 -17.52 3.05 -6.87
C LEU A 357 -18.07 1.64 -7.08
N LEU A 358 -18.25 1.20 -8.33
CA LEU A 358 -18.90 -0.08 -8.61
C LEU A 358 -17.93 -1.26 -8.51
N LEU A 359 -16.60 -1.00 -8.45
CA LEU A 359 -15.50 -1.99 -8.55
C LEU A 359 -15.56 -2.91 -9.79
N GLN A 360 -16.62 -2.80 -10.59
CA GLN A 360 -16.88 -3.46 -11.85
C GLN A 360 -17.22 -2.40 -12.88
N PRO A 361 -16.37 -2.19 -13.89
CA PRO A 361 -16.62 -1.15 -14.87
C PRO A 361 -17.70 -1.55 -15.86
N VAL A 362 -18.52 -0.57 -16.25
CA VAL A 362 -19.59 -0.77 -17.24
C VAL A 362 -19.01 -0.95 -18.64
N GLY A 363 -17.83 -0.37 -18.92
CA GLY A 363 -17.07 -0.52 -20.16
C GLY A 363 -15.56 -0.75 -19.96
N PRO A 364 -14.76 -0.87 -21.04
CA PRO A 364 -13.32 -1.07 -20.96
C PRO A 364 -12.62 0.12 -20.31
N VAL A 365 -11.92 -0.14 -19.21
CA VAL A 365 -11.00 0.82 -18.58
C VAL A 365 -9.59 0.76 -19.16
N TYR A 366 -9.34 -0.19 -20.07
CA TYR A 366 -8.13 -0.32 -20.88
C TYR A 366 -8.47 -0.98 -22.23
N THR A 367 -7.88 -0.49 -23.32
CA THR A 367 -8.04 -1.09 -24.66
C THR A 367 -6.75 -1.80 -25.06
N LEU A 368 -6.86 -3.08 -25.42
CA LEU A 368 -5.74 -3.86 -25.93
C LEU A 368 -5.12 -3.20 -27.17
N GLY A 369 -3.80 -3.10 -27.19
CA GLY A 369 -3.00 -2.50 -28.25
C GLY A 369 -2.53 -1.07 -27.96
N LEU A 370 -2.99 -0.43 -26.89
CA LEU A 370 -2.61 0.95 -26.57
C LEU A 370 -1.15 1.11 -26.14
N LEU A 371 -0.58 0.14 -25.45
CA LEU A 371 0.80 0.18 -24.95
C LEU A 371 1.80 -0.48 -25.92
N SER A 372 1.31 -1.16 -26.96
CA SER A 372 2.11 -1.87 -27.96
C SER A 372 3.01 -0.93 -28.76
N GLY A 373 4.28 -1.28 -28.88
CA GLY A 373 5.25 -0.56 -29.70
C GLY A 373 6.28 0.23 -28.89
N ARG A 374 6.84 1.28 -29.50
CA ARG A 374 7.94 2.06 -28.93
C ARG A 374 7.42 3.21 -28.08
N TRP A 375 7.95 3.30 -26.87
CA TRP A 375 7.70 4.38 -25.92
C TRP A 375 9.00 5.05 -25.52
N ILE A 376 8.97 6.38 -25.50
CA ILE A 376 10.07 7.23 -25.08
C ILE A 376 9.49 8.22 -24.08
N GLY A 377 10.19 8.40 -22.95
CA GLY A 377 9.75 9.31 -21.90
C GLY A 377 10.90 9.77 -21.01
N ARG A 378 10.53 10.39 -19.89
CA ARG A 378 11.46 10.88 -18.88
C ARG A 378 10.97 10.48 -17.49
N MET A 379 11.91 10.06 -16.65
CA MET A 379 11.68 9.89 -15.22
C MET A 379 12.35 11.04 -14.47
N VAL A 380 11.70 11.55 -13.44
CA VAL A 380 12.23 12.59 -12.57
C VAL A 380 12.11 12.13 -11.13
N ALA A 381 13.19 12.29 -10.36
CA ALA A 381 13.20 11.98 -8.93
C ALA A 381 13.96 13.07 -8.17
N PRO A 382 13.43 13.56 -7.03
CA PRO A 382 14.21 14.39 -6.12
C PRO A 382 15.42 13.60 -5.57
N MET A 383 16.51 14.29 -5.23
CA MET A 383 17.60 13.65 -4.50
C MET A 383 17.09 13.07 -3.18
N GLU A 384 17.65 11.93 -2.77
CA GLU A 384 17.18 11.18 -1.60
C GLU A 384 17.09 12.05 -0.34
N GLY A 385 18.11 12.88 -0.05
CA GLY A 385 18.08 13.78 1.09
C GLY A 385 16.95 14.82 1.05
N GLN A 386 16.66 15.40 -0.12
CA GLN A 386 15.57 16.36 -0.29
C GLN A 386 14.19 15.67 -0.27
N TYR A 387 14.09 14.46 -0.81
CA TYR A 387 12.88 13.65 -0.72
C TYR A 387 12.55 13.29 0.73
N MET A 388 13.55 12.84 1.50
CA MET A 388 13.38 12.53 2.92
C MET A 388 13.05 13.80 3.72
N ALA A 389 13.64 14.95 3.38
CA ALA A 389 13.28 16.24 3.99
C ALA A 389 11.81 16.63 3.72
N LEU A 390 11.33 16.42 2.49
CA LEU A 390 9.93 16.64 2.13
C LEU A 390 9.00 15.71 2.92
N MET A 391 9.38 14.45 3.17
CA MET A 391 8.57 13.48 3.93
C MET A 391 8.59 13.71 5.45
N ALA A 392 9.70 14.23 5.98
CA ALA A 392 9.91 14.40 7.41
C ALA A 392 9.41 15.76 7.95
N ASN A 393 9.23 16.76 7.07
CA ASN A 393 8.76 18.08 7.48
C ASN A 393 7.28 18.25 7.14
N PRO A 394 6.37 18.39 8.12
CA PRO A 394 4.94 18.54 7.85
C PRO A 394 4.61 19.77 7.00
N ASN A 395 5.43 20.83 7.06
CA ASN A 395 5.19 22.10 6.38
C ASN A 395 5.74 22.11 4.95
N ALA A 396 4.99 22.72 4.02
CA ALA A 396 5.44 22.89 2.64
C ALA A 396 6.67 23.81 2.60
N PRO A 397 7.79 23.38 1.99
CA PRO A 397 8.91 24.28 1.79
C PRO A 397 8.59 25.30 0.69
N THR A 398 9.39 26.36 0.62
CA THR A 398 9.38 27.25 -0.54
C THR A 398 10.01 26.51 -1.72
N PHE A 399 9.18 26.09 -2.68
CA PHE A 399 9.67 25.48 -3.91
C PHE A 399 10.39 26.53 -4.76
N THR A 400 11.70 26.36 -4.93
CA THR A 400 12.54 27.23 -5.78
C THR A 400 12.98 26.49 -7.02
N ASP A 401 13.63 27.19 -7.96
CA ASP A 401 14.09 26.59 -9.23
C ASP A 401 15.13 25.46 -9.03
N PHE A 402 15.76 25.39 -7.84
CA PHE A 402 16.79 24.40 -7.49
C PHE A 402 16.45 23.52 -6.29
N ASP A 403 15.27 23.72 -5.67
CA ASP A 403 14.88 22.99 -4.45
C ASP A 403 13.42 22.51 -4.52
N PRO A 404 13.17 21.18 -4.56
CA PRO A 404 14.18 20.11 -4.56
C PRO A 404 14.97 20.04 -5.88
N PHE A 405 16.24 19.62 -5.81
CA PHE A 405 17.04 19.28 -6.98
C PHE A 405 16.49 17.99 -7.58
N LEU A 406 16.15 18.06 -8.85
CA LEU A 406 15.50 16.98 -9.58
C LEU A 406 16.48 16.28 -10.52
N ALA A 407 16.75 15.01 -10.23
CA ALA A 407 17.47 14.13 -11.15
C ALA A 407 16.51 13.64 -12.23
N SER A 408 16.78 13.99 -13.48
CA SER A 408 16.01 13.52 -14.64
C SER A 408 16.80 12.46 -15.42
N LYS A 409 16.13 11.38 -15.84
CA LYS A 409 16.71 10.37 -16.73
C LYS A 409 15.76 10.00 -17.88
N PRO A 410 16.26 9.77 -19.10
CA PRO A 410 15.48 9.22 -20.19
C PRO A 410 14.96 7.82 -19.91
N LEU A 411 13.81 7.46 -20.48
CA LEU A 411 13.26 6.12 -20.49
C LEU A 411 12.94 5.70 -21.93
N PHE A 412 13.47 4.55 -22.36
CA PHE A 412 13.23 3.97 -23.68
C PHE A 412 12.80 2.51 -23.53
N VAL A 413 11.64 2.17 -24.08
CA VAL A 413 11.11 0.80 -24.03
C VAL A 413 10.31 0.48 -25.29
N ARG A 414 10.48 -0.74 -25.80
CA ARG A 414 9.57 -1.35 -26.77
C ARG A 414 8.74 -2.41 -26.06
N ILE A 415 7.40 -2.28 -26.10
CA ILE A 415 6.45 -3.12 -25.38
C ILE A 415 5.66 -3.99 -26.36
N ARG A 416 5.36 -5.22 -25.94
CA ARG A 416 4.44 -6.17 -26.57
C ARG A 416 3.35 -6.51 -25.57
N GLU A 417 2.11 -6.59 -26.03
CA GLU A 417 0.96 -6.94 -25.21
C GLU A 417 0.49 -8.36 -25.50
N HIS A 418 0.09 -9.06 -24.44
CA HIS A 418 -0.34 -10.45 -24.45
C HIS A 418 -1.66 -10.54 -23.70
N HIS A 419 -2.63 -11.27 -24.25
CA HIS A 419 -3.98 -11.37 -23.69
C HIS A 419 -4.38 -12.83 -23.49
N ALA A 420 -5.08 -13.11 -22.38
CA ALA A 420 -5.58 -14.45 -22.10
C ALA A 420 -6.65 -14.84 -23.15
N VAL A 421 -6.56 -16.07 -23.67
CA VAL A 421 -7.51 -16.62 -24.65
C VAL A 421 -8.45 -17.59 -23.94
N ALA A 422 -9.75 -17.31 -23.91
CA ALA A 422 -10.75 -18.24 -23.37
C ALA A 422 -10.70 -19.60 -24.11
N PRO A 423 -10.78 -20.75 -23.42
CA PRO A 423 -11.15 -20.96 -22.02
C PRO A 423 -9.97 -20.91 -21.01
N ASN A 424 -8.79 -20.41 -21.40
CA ASN A 424 -7.64 -20.37 -20.50
C ASN A 424 -7.92 -19.45 -19.30
N LYS A 425 -7.63 -19.97 -18.11
CA LYS A 425 -7.77 -19.27 -16.83
C LYS A 425 -6.87 -18.03 -16.81
N PRO A 426 -7.35 -16.85 -16.35
CA PRO A 426 -6.49 -15.72 -16.03
C PRO A 426 -5.40 -16.14 -15.05
N PHE A 427 -4.18 -15.62 -15.22
CA PHE A 427 -3.13 -15.85 -14.24
C PHE A 427 -3.58 -15.25 -12.88
N PRO A 428 -3.44 -15.96 -11.75
CA PRO A 428 -3.96 -15.46 -10.48
C PRO A 428 -3.21 -14.21 -10.01
N CYS A 429 -3.89 -13.32 -9.28
CA CYS A 429 -3.27 -12.26 -8.47
C CYS A 429 -3.03 -12.79 -7.05
N ASP A 430 -2.09 -12.24 -6.30
CA ASP A 430 -1.90 -12.58 -4.89
C ASP A 430 -2.93 -11.86 -4.00
N ASP A 431 -3.58 -12.58 -3.08
CA ASP A 431 -4.62 -12.07 -2.16
C ASP A 431 -4.05 -11.24 -0.99
N LYS A 432 -2.75 -10.89 -1.01
CA LYS A 432 -2.05 -10.28 0.12
C LYS A 432 -1.38 -8.96 -0.27
N PRO A 433 -2.06 -7.82 -0.13
CA PRO A 433 -1.55 -6.48 -0.48
C PRO A 433 -0.35 -6.03 0.36
N TYR A 434 -0.03 -6.74 1.45
CA TYR A 434 1.04 -6.40 2.41
C TYR A 434 2.30 -7.27 2.33
N ALA A 435 2.57 -7.88 1.17
CA ALA A 435 3.83 -8.59 0.96
C ALA A 435 5.03 -7.61 0.99
N VAL A 436 6.18 -8.12 1.45
CA VAL A 436 7.46 -7.40 1.65
C VAL A 436 8.03 -6.78 0.35
N ASP A 437 7.43 -7.06 -0.79
CA ASP A 437 7.90 -6.69 -2.11
C ASP A 437 7.19 -5.47 -2.72
N ASP A 438 6.40 -4.74 -1.92
CA ASP A 438 5.74 -3.49 -2.32
C ASP A 438 4.87 -3.66 -3.57
N GLY A 439 4.19 -4.81 -3.74
CA GLY A 439 3.29 -5.07 -4.87
C GLY A 439 3.98 -5.43 -6.20
N ILE A 440 5.27 -5.80 -6.18
CA ILE A 440 5.99 -6.26 -7.39
C ILE A 440 5.46 -7.60 -7.89
N ARG A 441 5.11 -8.53 -7.00
CA ARG A 441 4.44 -9.80 -7.33
C ARG A 441 3.05 -9.58 -7.92
N ASN A 442 2.35 -8.54 -7.45
CA ASN A 442 1.04 -8.14 -8.00
C ASN A 442 1.13 -7.53 -9.41
N ALA A 443 2.28 -6.93 -9.75
CA ALA A 443 2.48 -6.25 -11.02
C ALA A 443 2.71 -7.17 -12.23
N TRP A 444 3.03 -8.46 -12.03
CA TRP A 444 3.36 -9.35 -13.14
C TRP A 444 3.27 -10.86 -12.85
N LEU A 445 3.90 -11.41 -11.79
CA LEU A 445 3.95 -12.87 -11.56
C LEU A 445 4.05 -13.27 -10.07
N ARG A 446 3.37 -14.36 -9.71
CA ARG A 446 3.68 -15.19 -8.52
C ARG A 446 5.06 -15.85 -8.71
N THR A 447 5.87 -15.94 -7.66
CA THR A 447 7.17 -16.63 -7.75
C THR A 447 7.10 -17.98 -7.03
N PRO A 448 7.55 -19.09 -7.64
CA PRO A 448 8.30 -19.19 -8.91
C PRO A 448 7.43 -19.44 -10.15
N CYS A 449 7.58 -18.59 -11.19
CA CYS A 449 7.00 -18.78 -12.52
C CYS A 449 8.04 -18.93 -13.62
N ILE A 450 7.79 -19.82 -14.59
CA ILE A 450 8.60 -19.95 -15.82
C ILE A 450 7.90 -19.23 -16.96
N LEU A 451 8.64 -18.38 -17.68
CA LEU A 451 8.16 -17.67 -18.87
C LEU A 451 8.82 -18.24 -20.13
N GLN A 452 8.00 -18.53 -21.14
CA GLN A 452 8.46 -18.87 -22.48
C GLN A 452 7.76 -17.96 -23.50
N GLU A 453 8.55 -17.15 -24.19
CA GLU A 453 8.15 -16.47 -25.41
C GLU A 453 8.58 -17.40 -26.55
N LYS A 454 7.72 -17.65 -27.54
CA LYS A 454 8.10 -18.47 -28.71
C LYS A 454 8.10 -17.60 -29.96
N SER A 455 9.30 -17.25 -30.41
CA SER A 455 9.57 -16.44 -31.61
C SER A 455 8.82 -16.86 -32.88
N GLU A 456 8.53 -18.16 -33.08
CA GLU A 456 7.86 -18.67 -34.28
C GLU A 456 6.32 -18.72 -34.19
N LYS A 457 5.72 -18.67 -32.99
CA LYS A 457 4.26 -18.66 -32.79
C LYS A 457 3.94 -17.68 -31.66
N ARG A 458 3.40 -16.51 -32.01
CA ARG A 458 3.07 -15.33 -31.19
C ARG A 458 2.28 -15.60 -29.89
N HIS A 459 2.89 -16.30 -28.94
CA HIS A 459 2.28 -16.69 -27.67
C HIS A 459 3.26 -16.55 -26.52
N LEU A 460 2.71 -16.16 -25.37
CA LEU A 460 3.37 -16.14 -24.07
C LEU A 460 2.83 -17.32 -23.24
N LYS A 461 3.73 -18.15 -22.72
CA LYS A 461 3.38 -19.23 -21.78
C LYS A 461 4.00 -18.99 -20.41
N LEU A 462 3.17 -19.09 -19.38
CA LEU A 462 3.54 -18.94 -17.98
C LEU A 462 3.27 -20.26 -17.24
N LYS A 463 4.22 -20.78 -16.46
CA LYS A 463 4.02 -21.96 -15.59
C LYS A 463 4.11 -21.55 -14.12
N CYS A 464 3.07 -21.75 -13.32
CA CYS A 464 3.00 -21.51 -11.86
C CYS A 464 2.34 -22.71 -11.18
N ASP A 465 2.84 -23.18 -10.03
CA ASP A 465 2.21 -24.24 -9.23
C ASP A 465 1.79 -25.48 -10.06
N ASP A 466 2.64 -25.86 -11.04
CA ASP A 466 2.41 -26.91 -12.04
C ASP A 466 1.30 -26.71 -13.08
N GLU A 467 0.60 -25.57 -13.06
CA GLU A 467 -0.35 -25.15 -14.09
C GLU A 467 0.28 -24.27 -15.17
N TRP A 468 -0.20 -24.42 -16.41
CA TRP A 468 0.21 -23.60 -17.56
C TRP A 468 -0.88 -22.60 -17.94
N TYR A 469 -0.49 -21.34 -18.02
CA TYR A 469 -1.31 -20.22 -18.48
C TYR A 469 -0.80 -19.76 -19.84
N GLN A 470 -1.70 -19.52 -20.79
CA GLN A 470 -1.36 -19.18 -22.18
C GLN A 470 -2.02 -17.88 -22.59
N TYR A 471 -1.22 -17.02 -23.22
CA TYR A 471 -1.63 -15.70 -23.71
C TYR A 471 -1.20 -15.55 -25.16
N ASP A 472 -2.02 -14.87 -25.95
CA ASP A 472 -1.72 -14.56 -27.35
C ASP A 472 -1.18 -13.13 -27.45
N THR A 473 -0.14 -12.93 -28.25
CA THR A 473 0.43 -11.60 -28.45
C THR A 473 -0.46 -10.79 -29.38
N TYR A 474 -0.89 -9.62 -28.92
CA TYR A 474 -1.66 -8.68 -29.74
C TYR A 474 -0.86 -8.28 -30.99
N THR A 475 -1.48 -8.47 -32.15
CA THR A 475 -0.95 -8.00 -33.44
C THR A 475 -1.96 -7.04 -34.05
N PRO A 476 -1.55 -5.79 -34.38
CA PRO A 476 -2.44 -4.83 -35.01
C PRO A 476 -3.10 -5.41 -36.27
N GLY A 477 -4.44 -5.42 -36.30
CA GLY A 477 -5.22 -5.87 -37.46
C GLY A 477 -5.63 -7.34 -37.47
N GLU A 478 -5.15 -8.16 -36.52
CA GLU A 478 -5.65 -9.53 -36.33
C GLU A 478 -6.82 -9.53 -35.32
N PRO A 479 -7.84 -10.38 -35.51
CA PRO A 479 -8.95 -10.48 -34.56
C PRO A 479 -8.47 -11.05 -33.23
N VAL A 480 -8.92 -10.46 -32.13
CA VAL A 480 -8.70 -10.98 -30.78
C VAL A 480 -9.49 -12.28 -30.63
N VAL A 481 -8.84 -13.34 -30.14
CA VAL A 481 -9.46 -14.66 -29.99
C VAL A 481 -10.32 -14.66 -28.73
N HIS A 482 -11.66 -14.74 -28.89
CA HIS A 482 -12.65 -14.70 -27.81
C HIS A 482 -13.70 -15.81 -28.00
N ASP A 483 -13.94 -16.62 -26.96
CA ASP A 483 -14.98 -17.65 -26.97
C ASP A 483 -16.22 -17.17 -26.19
N ALA A 484 -17.25 -16.77 -26.94
CA ALA A 484 -18.50 -16.26 -26.41
C ALA A 484 -19.33 -17.33 -25.65
N SER A 485 -19.04 -18.63 -25.82
CA SER A 485 -19.81 -19.70 -25.15
C SER A 485 -19.44 -19.92 -23.69
N VAL A 486 -18.28 -19.39 -23.26
CA VAL A 486 -17.75 -19.48 -21.89
C VAL A 486 -17.53 -18.11 -21.22
N CYS A 487 -17.66 -16.98 -21.95
CA CYS A 487 -17.67 -15.64 -21.34
C CYS A 487 -18.93 -15.51 -20.47
N ALA A 488 -18.77 -15.32 -19.15
CA ALA A 488 -19.88 -15.12 -18.22
C ALA A 488 -20.88 -14.05 -18.68
N ARG A 489 -20.37 -12.95 -19.28
CA ARG A 489 -21.20 -11.88 -19.84
C ARG A 489 -21.87 -12.26 -21.17
N CYS A 490 -21.19 -12.93 -22.10
CA CYS A 490 -21.84 -13.47 -23.31
C CYS A 490 -22.89 -14.54 -22.99
N VAL A 491 -22.64 -15.36 -21.98
CA VAL A 491 -23.58 -16.39 -21.49
C VAL A 491 -24.79 -15.71 -20.87
N PHE A 492 -24.58 -14.70 -20.03
CA PHE A 492 -25.65 -13.86 -19.49
C PHE A 492 -26.46 -13.17 -20.61
N ASP A 493 -25.79 -12.52 -21.57
CA ASP A 493 -26.42 -11.85 -22.71
C ASP A 493 -27.22 -12.82 -23.60
N ASN A 494 -26.79 -14.09 -23.71
CA ASN A 494 -27.47 -15.12 -24.52
C ASN A 494 -28.57 -15.90 -23.78
N THR A 495 -28.50 -16.03 -22.45
CA THR A 495 -29.39 -16.91 -21.68
C THR A 495 -30.33 -16.16 -20.74
N GLY A 496 -30.02 -14.91 -20.36
CA GLY A 496 -30.79 -14.12 -19.42
C GLY A 496 -30.84 -14.69 -17.99
N LEU A 497 -30.04 -15.71 -17.67
CA LEU A 497 -30.00 -16.39 -16.39
C LEU A 497 -28.74 -15.95 -15.60
N PRO A 498 -28.86 -15.59 -14.31
CA PRO A 498 -27.70 -15.45 -13.43
C PRO A 498 -26.94 -16.77 -13.36
N ILE A 499 -25.61 -16.70 -13.33
CA ILE A 499 -24.78 -17.87 -13.03
C ILE A 499 -24.90 -18.13 -11.53
N ASP A 500 -25.39 -19.31 -11.16
CA ASP A 500 -25.45 -19.77 -9.76
C ASP A 500 -24.06 -19.65 -9.12
N SER A 501 -23.90 -18.65 -8.24
CA SER A 501 -22.91 -18.68 -7.18
C SER A 501 -23.66 -19.02 -5.91
N ASP A 502 -23.50 -20.27 -5.47
CA ASP A 502 -23.85 -20.70 -4.11
C ASP A 502 -23.15 -19.75 -3.10
N ASP A 503 -23.93 -18.95 -2.37
CA ASP A 503 -24.06 -18.96 -0.90
C ASP A 503 -24.51 -17.58 -0.35
N ASP A 504 -25.60 -17.64 0.43
CA ASP A 504 -26.23 -16.70 1.37
C ASP A 504 -26.63 -15.25 0.97
N SER A 505 -27.96 -15.10 0.89
CA SER A 505 -28.75 -13.88 0.91
C SER A 505 -28.52 -13.02 2.15
N MET A 506 -28.14 -11.75 1.95
CA MET A 506 -28.42 -10.68 2.91
C MET A 506 -29.58 -9.83 2.39
N ASP A 507 -30.70 -9.93 3.09
CA ASP A 507 -31.87 -9.07 2.96
C ASP A 507 -31.47 -7.60 3.13
N TYR A 508 -31.72 -6.76 2.11
CA TYR A 508 -31.70 -5.31 2.27
C TYR A 508 -32.99 -4.90 2.98
N ASP A 509 -32.84 -4.48 4.24
CA ASP A 509 -33.89 -3.89 5.05
C ASP A 509 -34.33 -2.53 4.45
N ASP A 510 -35.59 -2.51 4.05
CA ASP A 510 -36.32 -1.40 3.47
C ASP A 510 -36.82 -0.50 4.62
N SER A 511 -35.92 0.28 5.23
CA SER A 511 -36.30 1.20 6.31
C SER A 511 -35.49 2.50 6.30
N LEU A 512 -35.71 3.36 5.31
CA LEU A 512 -35.42 4.80 5.42
C LEU A 512 -36.59 5.61 4.87
N ASP A 513 -37.74 5.47 5.53
CA ASP A 513 -38.81 6.46 5.51
C ASP A 513 -39.06 6.97 6.94
N SER A 514 -39.25 8.28 7.04
CA SER A 514 -39.58 9.09 8.23
C SER A 514 -38.44 9.53 9.15
N VAL A 515 -37.91 10.73 8.89
CA VAL A 515 -37.59 11.66 9.99
C VAL A 515 -38.30 12.98 9.74
N ASP A 516 -39.08 13.31 10.76
CA ASP A 516 -40.01 14.41 10.89
C ASP A 516 -39.32 15.78 10.84
N SER A 517 -40.10 16.72 10.36
CA SER A 517 -39.89 18.16 10.34
C SER A 517 -39.70 18.75 11.74
N SER A 518 -38.60 19.48 11.95
CA SER A 518 -38.59 20.60 12.89
C SER A 518 -37.57 21.66 12.51
N SER A 519 -38.10 22.86 12.30
CA SER A 519 -37.48 24.16 12.12
C SER A 519 -36.15 24.42 12.85
N ASP A 520 -35.18 25.02 12.15
CA ASP A 520 -34.52 26.22 12.66
C ASP A 520 -34.06 27.12 11.50
N ASP A 521 -34.33 28.41 11.65
CA ASP A 521 -34.10 29.47 10.69
C ASP A 521 -32.62 29.86 10.63
N GLY A 522 -32.02 29.83 9.43
CA GLY A 522 -30.65 30.29 9.20
C GLY A 522 -30.52 30.97 7.84
N GLN A 523 -30.70 32.28 7.83
CA GLN A 523 -30.52 33.18 6.68
C GLN A 523 -29.22 32.93 5.91
N TRP A 524 -29.33 32.65 4.61
CA TRP A 524 -28.24 32.77 3.63
C TRP A 524 -28.41 34.10 2.87
N PRO A 525 -27.36 34.92 2.70
CA PRO A 525 -27.47 36.17 1.97
C PRO A 525 -27.52 35.94 0.46
N ASP A 526 -28.43 36.68 -0.18
CA ASP A 526 -28.57 36.87 -1.61
C ASP A 526 -27.22 37.10 -2.32
N SER A 527 -26.93 36.26 -3.31
CA SER A 527 -25.98 36.56 -4.39
C SER A 527 -26.65 36.46 -5.76
N ALA A 528 -27.89 36.96 -5.85
CA ALA A 528 -28.62 37.12 -7.10
C ALA A 528 -28.29 38.47 -7.76
N GLU A 529 -27.09 38.64 -8.31
CA GLU A 529 -26.84 39.80 -9.17
C GLU A 529 -25.75 39.63 -10.23
N TYR A 530 -25.75 38.51 -10.99
CA TYR A 530 -25.02 38.47 -12.27
C TYR A 530 -25.61 37.55 -13.37
N ASP A 531 -26.84 37.06 -13.20
CA ASP A 531 -27.46 36.07 -14.12
C ASP A 531 -28.39 36.66 -15.21
N ARG A 532 -28.43 37.98 -15.35
CA ARG A 532 -29.48 38.64 -16.18
C ARG A 532 -29.26 38.67 -17.70
N ASN A 533 -28.18 38.11 -18.26
CA ASN A 533 -27.89 38.28 -19.70
C ASN A 533 -27.98 37.02 -20.56
N VAL A 534 -28.30 35.86 -19.98
CA VAL A 534 -28.42 34.58 -20.72
C VAL A 534 -29.79 33.96 -20.48
N GLU A 535 -30.27 33.96 -19.23
CA GLU A 535 -31.64 33.56 -18.93
C GLU A 535 -32.68 34.44 -19.63
N GLU A 536 -32.44 35.75 -19.73
CA GLU A 536 -33.36 36.66 -20.43
C GLU A 536 -33.40 36.35 -21.94
N ILE A 537 -32.27 35.98 -22.55
CA ILE A 537 -32.18 35.59 -23.96
C ILE A 537 -32.95 34.28 -24.24
N PHE A 538 -32.84 33.27 -23.37
CA PHE A 538 -33.54 31.99 -23.55
C PHE A 538 -35.02 32.02 -23.14
N ARG A 539 -35.36 32.88 -22.16
CA ARG A 539 -36.75 33.10 -21.71
C ARG A 539 -37.51 33.96 -22.70
N GLU A 540 -36.89 35.00 -23.26
CA GLU A 540 -37.44 35.76 -24.38
C GLU A 540 -37.61 34.87 -25.60
N ALA A 541 -36.66 33.94 -25.88
CA ALA A 541 -36.72 32.86 -26.89
C ALA A 541 -37.83 31.79 -26.67
N GLY A 542 -38.63 31.85 -25.60
CA GLY A 542 -39.72 30.91 -25.35
C GLY A 542 -39.28 29.48 -24.98
N LEU A 543 -38.05 29.30 -24.52
CA LEU A 543 -37.46 27.99 -24.18
C LEU A 543 -37.45 27.76 -22.65
N GLY A 544 -38.57 27.97 -21.97
CA GLY A 544 -38.71 27.69 -20.52
C GLY A 544 -38.72 26.19 -20.22
N ARG A 545 -38.28 25.78 -19.02
CA ARG A 545 -38.31 24.38 -18.54
C ARG A 545 -39.73 23.82 -18.72
N GLY A 546 -39.87 22.74 -19.50
CA GLY A 546 -41.04 21.89 -19.43
C GLY A 546 -40.88 20.98 -18.22
N ASP A 547 -41.78 21.12 -17.26
CA ASP A 547 -42.08 20.06 -16.29
C ASP A 547 -42.40 18.79 -17.08
N ASN A 548 -41.73 17.69 -16.75
CA ASN A 548 -42.32 16.35 -16.80
C ASN A 548 -41.41 15.36 -16.07
N SER A 549 -41.88 15.02 -14.87
CA SER A 549 -41.58 13.83 -14.09
C SER A 549 -42.12 12.58 -14.81
N ASP A 550 -41.44 12.14 -15.86
CA ASP A 550 -41.67 10.81 -16.43
C ASP A 550 -40.31 10.11 -16.58
N VAL A 551 -39.92 9.41 -15.50
CA VAL A 551 -38.79 8.48 -15.51
C VAL A 551 -39.20 7.31 -16.40
N VAL A 552 -38.82 7.38 -17.66
CA VAL A 552 -38.93 6.23 -18.56
C VAL A 552 -37.73 5.32 -18.26
N GLU A 553 -37.97 4.20 -17.58
CA GLU A 553 -37.05 3.06 -17.57
C GLU A 553 -36.89 2.55 -19.01
N LEU A 554 -35.97 3.16 -19.75
CA LEU A 554 -35.47 2.61 -21.00
C LEU A 554 -34.31 1.70 -20.63
N GLY A 555 -34.61 0.40 -20.62
CA GLY A 555 -33.69 -0.67 -20.27
C GLY A 555 -32.29 -0.45 -20.84
N PHE A 556 -31.30 -0.61 -19.95
CA PHE A 556 -29.92 -0.82 -20.32
C PHE A 556 -29.88 -1.89 -21.44
N GLN A 557 -29.45 -1.49 -22.63
CA GLN A 557 -28.72 -2.48 -23.43
C GLN A 557 -27.34 -2.51 -22.81
N ASP A 558 -27.11 -3.54 -22.00
CA ASP A 558 -25.79 -3.87 -21.53
C ASP A 558 -24.82 -3.90 -22.72
N PRO A 559 -23.62 -3.32 -22.58
CA PRO A 559 -22.63 -3.39 -23.64
C PRO A 559 -22.29 -4.86 -23.91
N PRO A 560 -22.14 -5.27 -25.19
CA PRO A 560 -21.75 -6.64 -25.52
C PRO A 560 -20.40 -6.99 -24.87
N CYS A 561 -20.25 -8.21 -24.31
CA CYS A 561 -19.00 -8.72 -23.73
C CYS A 561 -17.80 -8.40 -24.65
N ASP A 562 -16.86 -7.58 -24.17
CA ASP A 562 -15.59 -7.29 -24.85
C ASP A 562 -14.51 -8.34 -24.52
N GLY A 563 -14.88 -9.31 -23.68
CA GLY A 563 -14.02 -10.39 -23.25
C GLY A 563 -12.83 -9.94 -22.41
N SER A 564 -12.81 -8.71 -21.86
CA SER A 564 -11.64 -8.01 -21.31
C SER A 564 -10.66 -8.98 -20.63
N PRO A 565 -9.70 -9.49 -21.43
CA PRO A 565 -8.88 -10.60 -20.99
C PRO A 565 -7.91 -10.06 -19.95
N ASP A 566 -7.38 -10.94 -19.12
CA ASP A 566 -6.20 -10.55 -18.37
C ASP A 566 -5.08 -10.16 -19.35
N VAL A 567 -4.53 -8.95 -19.19
CA VAL A 567 -3.54 -8.37 -20.10
C VAL A 567 -2.18 -8.29 -19.42
N MET A 568 -1.20 -8.88 -20.09
CA MET A 568 0.19 -9.01 -19.67
C MET A 568 1.10 -8.33 -20.71
N PHE A 569 2.20 -7.73 -20.28
CA PHE A 569 3.16 -7.04 -21.15
C PHE A 569 4.58 -7.55 -20.98
N THR A 570 5.30 -7.72 -22.09
CA THR A 570 6.77 -7.85 -22.09
C THR A 570 7.38 -6.68 -22.84
N GLY A 571 8.60 -6.28 -22.47
CA GLY A 571 9.29 -5.22 -23.18
C GLY A 571 10.79 -5.19 -22.93
N GLU A 572 11.49 -4.41 -23.75
CA GLU A 572 12.94 -4.27 -23.71
C GLU A 572 13.40 -2.90 -24.19
N THR A 573 14.55 -2.45 -23.68
CA THR A 573 15.27 -1.30 -24.24
C THR A 573 16.06 -1.75 -25.45
N GLU A 574 15.92 -1.06 -26.59
CA GLU A 574 16.70 -1.38 -27.79
C GLU A 574 18.20 -1.14 -27.55
N GLU A 575 19.05 -1.95 -28.18
CA GLU A 575 20.50 -2.00 -27.93
C GLU A 575 21.18 -0.63 -27.96
N TRP A 576 20.88 0.19 -28.97
CA TRP A 576 21.42 1.55 -29.10
C TRP A 576 21.14 2.42 -27.86
N TYR A 577 19.89 2.43 -27.39
CA TYR A 577 19.50 3.17 -26.19
C TYR A 577 20.06 2.52 -24.92
N GLY A 578 20.21 1.20 -24.95
CA GLY A 578 20.84 0.41 -23.89
C GLY A 578 22.29 0.78 -23.65
N ASP A 579 23.05 1.11 -24.69
CA ASP A 579 24.45 1.54 -24.55
C ASP A 579 24.58 3.01 -24.08
N ALA A 580 23.59 3.84 -24.39
CA ALA A 580 23.56 5.25 -24.00
C ALA A 580 23.04 5.48 -22.57
N TRP A 581 21.93 4.82 -22.23
CA TRP A 581 21.11 5.08 -21.05
C TRP A 581 20.86 3.84 -20.20
N GLY A 582 21.46 2.71 -20.58
CA GLY A 582 21.37 1.38 -19.98
C GLY A 582 20.23 0.51 -20.47
N ALA A 583 20.50 -0.78 -20.57
CA ALA A 583 19.56 -1.78 -21.07
C ALA A 583 18.69 -2.34 -19.94
N PHE A 584 17.38 -2.41 -20.19
CA PHE A 584 16.38 -2.96 -19.28
C PHE A 584 15.42 -3.90 -20.00
N ARG A 585 14.83 -4.81 -19.21
CA ARG A 585 13.64 -5.58 -19.58
C ARG A 585 12.46 -5.08 -18.76
N PHE A 586 11.29 -5.13 -19.36
CA PHE A 586 10.04 -4.65 -18.80
C PHE A 586 9.02 -5.78 -18.78
N TYR A 587 8.25 -5.82 -17.71
CA TYR A 587 7.23 -6.82 -17.46
C TYR A 587 6.06 -6.16 -16.74
N GLY A 588 4.82 -6.50 -17.07
CA GLY A 588 3.71 -5.82 -16.42
C GLY A 588 2.33 -6.36 -16.72
N ARG A 589 1.33 -5.79 -16.05
CA ARG A 589 -0.06 -6.22 -16.11
C ARG A 589 -1.00 -5.02 -16.05
N VAL A 590 -2.21 -5.19 -16.59
CA VAL A 590 -3.34 -4.25 -16.41
C VAL A 590 -4.28 -4.75 -15.31
N ARG A 591 -4.61 -3.88 -14.35
CA ARG A 591 -5.66 -4.10 -13.37
C ARG A 591 -7.04 -3.97 -14.03
N LYS A 592 -7.90 -4.97 -13.84
CA LYS A 592 -9.18 -5.06 -14.55
C LYS A 592 -10.22 -4.01 -14.12
N CYS A 593 -10.29 -3.67 -12.83
CA CYS A 593 -11.36 -2.81 -12.31
C CYS A 593 -11.26 -1.36 -12.81
N ASP A 594 -10.04 -0.83 -12.93
CA ASP A 594 -9.85 0.56 -13.33
C ASP A 594 -8.81 0.76 -14.42
N GLY A 595 -8.08 -0.25 -14.90
CA GLY A 595 -7.09 -0.12 -15.97
C GLY A 595 -5.70 0.35 -15.52
N LEU A 596 -5.38 0.28 -14.22
CA LEU A 596 -4.04 0.58 -13.71
C LEU A 596 -3.00 -0.33 -14.36
N ILE A 597 -1.94 0.26 -14.92
CA ILE A 597 -0.82 -0.46 -15.50
C ILE A 597 0.30 -0.49 -14.48
N ALA A 598 0.79 -1.68 -14.12
CA ALA A 598 2.05 -1.83 -13.40
C ALA A 598 3.11 -2.43 -14.31
N LEU A 599 4.28 -1.80 -14.36
CA LEU A 599 5.44 -2.19 -15.18
C LEU A 599 6.70 -2.26 -14.32
N VAL A 600 7.22 -3.47 -14.15
CA VAL A 600 8.52 -3.75 -13.55
C VAL A 600 9.61 -3.56 -14.60
N ARG A 601 10.50 -2.60 -14.36
CA ARG A 601 11.74 -2.37 -15.09
C ARG A 601 12.88 -3.11 -14.38
N SER A 602 13.33 -4.21 -14.96
CA SER A 602 14.46 -5.00 -14.48
C SER A 602 15.72 -4.68 -15.29
N PRO A 603 16.89 -4.50 -14.66
CA PRO A 603 18.17 -4.39 -15.35
C PRO A 603 18.44 -5.57 -16.31
N ALA A 604 19.02 -5.29 -17.48
CA ALA A 604 19.75 -6.31 -18.24
C ALA A 604 21.24 -6.40 -17.82
N ARG A 605 21.77 -5.36 -17.13
CA ARG A 605 23.13 -5.24 -16.54
C ARG A 605 23.04 -4.50 -15.18
N MET A 606 24.06 -4.58 -14.31
CA MET A 606 24.16 -4.21 -12.87
C MET A 606 23.41 -2.95 -12.30
N TRP A 607 22.11 -2.75 -12.54
CA TRP A 607 21.33 -1.60 -12.03
C TRP A 607 20.10 -2.06 -11.25
N GLY A 608 19.57 -1.23 -10.33
CA GLY A 608 18.43 -1.59 -9.49
C GLY A 608 17.13 -1.82 -10.28
N THR A 609 16.18 -2.56 -9.70
CA THR A 609 14.85 -2.79 -10.28
C THR A 609 13.89 -1.70 -9.86
N TRP A 610 13.02 -1.28 -10.76
CA TRP A 610 12.01 -0.25 -10.50
C TRP A 610 10.62 -0.74 -10.88
N ILE A 611 9.60 -0.30 -10.17
CA ILE A 611 8.21 -0.51 -10.54
C ILE A 611 7.58 0.83 -10.92
N LEU A 612 6.97 0.90 -12.10
CA LEU A 612 6.23 2.04 -12.62
C LEU A 612 4.74 1.69 -12.62
N ARG A 613 3.93 2.49 -11.92
CA ARG A 613 2.47 2.34 -11.90
C ARG A 613 1.80 3.59 -12.42
N GLY A 614 0.79 3.45 -13.26
CA GLY A 614 0.14 4.59 -13.89
C GLY A 614 -0.98 4.23 -14.85
N TYR A 615 -1.46 5.23 -15.57
CA TYR A 615 -2.53 5.11 -16.55
C TYR A 615 -2.12 5.69 -17.90
N ILE A 616 -2.74 5.19 -18.97
CA ILE A 616 -2.67 5.84 -20.28
C ILE A 616 -3.81 6.84 -20.34
N HIS A 617 -3.45 8.10 -20.52
CA HIS A 617 -4.38 9.21 -20.70
C HIS A 617 -4.41 9.64 -22.16
N ALA A 618 -5.62 9.93 -22.66
CA ALA A 618 -5.87 10.31 -24.04
C ALA A 618 -5.26 9.32 -25.06
N GLY A 619 -5.21 8.03 -24.70
CA GLY A 619 -4.73 6.94 -25.55
C GLY A 619 -3.24 6.98 -25.94
N GLU A 620 -2.46 7.96 -25.47
CA GLU A 620 -1.07 8.15 -25.95
C GLU A 620 -0.09 8.68 -24.91
N ASN A 621 -0.53 9.08 -23.71
CA ASN A 621 0.35 9.53 -22.63
C ASN A 621 0.29 8.57 -21.45
N PHE A 622 1.37 7.82 -21.22
CA PHE A 622 1.49 6.98 -20.04
C PHE A 622 2.17 7.76 -18.90
N THR A 623 1.41 8.08 -17.86
CA THR A 623 1.90 8.85 -16.70
C THR A 623 1.67 8.08 -15.40
N GLY A 624 2.57 8.25 -14.43
CA GLY A 624 2.54 7.43 -13.24
C GLY A 624 3.65 7.74 -12.24
N LYS A 625 3.75 6.90 -11.21
CA LYS A 625 4.80 6.96 -10.18
C LYS A 625 5.76 5.79 -10.37
N MET A 626 7.04 6.06 -10.16
CA MET A 626 8.08 5.04 -10.19
C MET A 626 8.77 4.91 -8.84
N ARG A 627 9.00 3.69 -8.39
CA ARG A 627 9.62 3.39 -7.09
C ARG A 627 10.76 2.40 -7.23
N LEU A 628 11.87 2.68 -6.55
CA LEU A 628 13.04 1.80 -6.53
C LEU A 628 12.76 0.58 -5.64
N TYR A 629 13.10 -0.60 -6.14
CA TYR A 629 13.09 -1.84 -5.40
C TYR A 629 14.52 -2.33 -5.12
N PRO A 630 14.99 -2.30 -3.87
CA PRO A 630 16.39 -2.62 -3.55
C PRO A 630 16.78 -4.10 -3.64
N SER A 631 15.89 -5.04 -4.00
CA SER A 631 16.19 -6.47 -3.94
C SER A 631 15.79 -7.26 -5.19
N ILE A 632 16.71 -7.47 -6.12
CA ILE A 632 16.61 -8.59 -7.06
C ILE A 632 17.89 -9.43 -6.99
N SER A 633 17.75 -10.63 -6.42
CA SER A 633 18.46 -11.81 -6.88
C SER A 633 17.40 -12.86 -7.19
N SER A 634 17.25 -13.24 -8.47
CA SER A 634 16.27 -14.20 -9.08
C SER A 634 14.80 -13.74 -9.10
N ALA A 635 13.99 -13.85 -10.17
CA ALA A 635 14.17 -14.40 -11.52
C ALA A 635 13.07 -13.88 -12.44
N VAL A 636 13.42 -13.50 -13.67
CA VAL A 636 12.54 -13.67 -14.83
C VAL A 636 13.38 -14.34 -15.92
N VAL A 637 13.15 -15.63 -16.16
CA VAL A 637 13.79 -16.39 -17.24
C VAL A 637 12.94 -16.19 -18.48
N VAL A 638 13.41 -15.39 -19.44
CA VAL A 638 12.84 -15.31 -20.80
C VAL A 638 13.68 -16.21 -21.69
N GLY A 639 13.09 -17.30 -22.17
CA GLY A 639 13.71 -18.16 -23.17
C GLY A 639 13.25 -17.77 -24.57
N ASP A 640 14.19 -17.52 -25.47
CA ASP A 640 13.98 -17.73 -26.90
C ASP A 640 15.33 -17.98 -27.59
N SER A 641 15.39 -19.04 -28.40
CA SER A 641 16.49 -19.47 -29.29
C SER A 641 17.85 -19.93 -28.68
N LEU A 642 18.01 -21.25 -28.74
CA LEU A 642 19.19 -22.11 -28.90
C LEU A 642 20.61 -21.49 -29.02
N GLN A 643 21.53 -22.17 -28.31
CA GLN A 643 22.99 -22.19 -28.44
C GLN A 643 23.81 -21.12 -27.69
N HIS A 644 23.74 -21.13 -26.36
CA HIS A 644 24.93 -21.21 -25.51
C HIS A 644 24.51 -21.75 -24.14
N THR A 645 24.86 -23.00 -23.88
CA THR A 645 24.66 -23.64 -22.57
C THR A 645 25.56 -22.96 -21.53
N ALA A 646 25.00 -22.03 -20.77
CA ALA A 646 25.44 -21.78 -19.41
C ALA A 646 24.40 -22.41 -18.47
N TYR A 647 24.73 -23.60 -17.98
CA TYR A 647 24.07 -24.25 -16.85
C TYR A 647 23.94 -23.21 -15.72
N ILE A 648 22.71 -22.83 -15.31
CA ILE A 648 22.50 -22.13 -14.04
C ILE A 648 22.07 -23.17 -13.02
N ASP A 649 23.05 -23.46 -12.18
CA ASP A 649 23.11 -24.45 -11.13
C ASP A 649 22.17 -24.13 -9.95
N PRO A 650 21.45 -25.11 -9.38
CA PRO A 650 20.73 -24.98 -8.10
C PRO A 650 21.62 -24.60 -6.89
N ARG A 651 22.94 -24.47 -7.07
CA ARG A 651 23.93 -24.13 -6.04
C ARG A 651 24.15 -22.63 -5.78
N THR A 652 23.38 -21.70 -6.38
CA THR A 652 23.53 -20.25 -6.09
C THR A 652 22.46 -19.68 -5.15
N CYS A 653 21.84 -20.50 -4.31
CA CYS A 653 21.41 -20.00 -3.00
C CYS A 653 22.67 -19.83 -2.16
N SER A 654 22.90 -18.65 -1.61
CA SER A 654 23.99 -18.46 -0.68
C SER A 654 23.76 -19.33 0.58
N ARG A 655 24.43 -20.50 0.63
CA ARG A 655 24.44 -21.45 1.76
C ARG A 655 25.63 -21.21 2.68
N ILE A 656 25.42 -21.36 3.98
CA ILE A 656 26.47 -21.48 5.00
C ILE A 656 26.43 -22.91 5.51
N SER A 657 27.59 -23.55 5.63
CA SER A 657 27.71 -24.84 6.30
C SER A 657 28.34 -24.62 7.67
N ILE A 658 27.67 -25.03 8.74
CA ILE A 658 28.16 -24.96 10.11
C ILE A 658 28.53 -26.37 10.54
N VAL A 659 29.79 -26.58 10.94
CA VAL A 659 30.26 -27.88 11.42
C VAL A 659 30.24 -27.87 12.95
N ALA A 660 29.28 -28.55 13.56
CA ALA A 660 29.08 -28.60 15.00
C ALA A 660 29.83 -29.79 15.61
N GLY A 661 30.61 -29.53 16.68
CA GLY A 661 31.24 -30.56 17.50
C GLY A 661 30.21 -31.44 18.19
N ASN A 662 29.32 -30.80 18.95
CA ASN A 662 28.11 -31.40 19.49
C ASN A 662 26.90 -30.53 19.16
N LEU A 663 25.78 -31.12 18.79
CA LEU A 663 24.50 -30.45 18.55
C LEU A 663 23.46 -30.91 19.57
N PHE A 664 22.86 -29.99 20.31
CA PHE A 664 21.75 -30.30 21.22
C PHE A 664 20.42 -30.40 20.46
N ASP A 665 19.73 -31.55 20.56
CA ASP A 665 18.35 -31.69 20.07
C ASP A 665 17.35 -31.54 21.23
N PRO A 666 16.57 -30.44 21.29
CA PRO A 666 15.60 -30.21 22.36
C PRO A 666 14.42 -31.18 22.31
N TYR A 667 14.17 -31.93 21.23
CA TYR A 667 13.11 -32.97 21.24
C TYR A 667 13.52 -34.22 22.02
N THR A 668 14.79 -34.62 21.91
CA THR A 668 15.29 -35.85 22.52
C THR A 668 16.10 -35.60 23.80
N LEU A 669 16.48 -34.35 24.07
CA LEU A 669 17.38 -33.95 25.16
C LEU A 669 18.78 -34.59 25.06
N LEU A 670 19.24 -34.87 23.84
CA LEU A 670 20.52 -35.53 23.60
C LEU A 670 21.48 -34.60 22.85
N PHE A 671 22.78 -34.81 23.08
CA PHE A 671 23.84 -34.23 22.26
C PHE A 671 24.22 -35.20 21.15
N ILE A 672 24.16 -34.72 19.91
CA ILE A 672 24.51 -35.46 18.71
C ILE A 672 25.88 -34.97 18.24
N SER A 673 26.90 -35.83 18.31
CA SER A 673 28.26 -35.47 17.93
C SER A 673 28.43 -35.37 16.41
N GLY A 674 29.29 -34.45 15.97
CA GLY A 674 29.76 -34.30 14.60
C GLY A 674 28.62 -34.11 13.60
N GLN A 675 28.03 -32.93 13.56
CA GLN A 675 26.94 -32.60 12.62
C GLN A 675 27.35 -31.46 11.67
N VAL A 676 26.79 -31.48 10.47
CA VAL A 676 26.86 -30.40 9.49
C VAL A 676 25.46 -29.81 9.34
N ILE A 677 25.32 -28.54 9.69
CA ILE A 677 24.07 -27.79 9.57
C ILE A 677 24.20 -26.89 8.34
N THR A 678 23.34 -27.08 7.35
CA THR A 678 23.31 -26.22 6.17
C THR A 678 22.23 -25.17 6.34
N VAL A 679 22.60 -23.89 6.23
CA VAL A 679 21.71 -22.73 6.40
C VAL A 679 21.61 -21.94 5.10
N SER A 680 20.43 -21.40 4.81
CA SER A 680 20.22 -20.42 3.74
C SER A 680 20.40 -19.00 4.27
N GLU A 681 21.41 -18.27 3.79
CA GLU A 681 21.58 -16.85 4.15
C GLU A 681 20.43 -15.97 3.64
N ARG A 682 19.75 -16.43 2.59
CA ARG A 682 18.65 -15.70 1.97
C ARG A 682 17.36 -15.84 2.79
N SER A 683 16.91 -17.07 3.00
CA SER A 683 15.64 -17.33 3.72
C SER A 683 15.78 -17.28 5.23
N GLY A 684 17.00 -17.43 5.75
CA GLY A 684 17.25 -17.55 7.18
C GLY A 684 16.83 -18.91 7.75
N LEU A 685 16.57 -19.93 6.91
CA LEU A 685 16.13 -21.26 7.35
C LEU A 685 17.28 -22.27 7.39
N VAL A 686 17.16 -23.23 8.30
CA VAL A 686 17.93 -24.48 8.27
C VAL A 686 17.44 -25.32 7.08
N LEU A 687 18.35 -25.65 6.17
CA LEU A 687 18.08 -26.44 4.98
C LEU A 687 18.28 -27.94 5.22
N ASP A 688 19.31 -28.29 6.00
CA ASP A 688 19.66 -29.68 6.27
C ASP A 688 20.50 -29.81 7.55
N VAL A 689 20.42 -30.97 8.19
CA VAL A 689 21.27 -31.37 9.33
C VAL A 689 21.70 -32.82 9.10
N SER A 690 22.99 -33.06 8.92
CA SER A 690 23.52 -34.38 8.56
C SER A 690 24.81 -34.71 9.32
N PRO A 691 25.14 -36.00 9.55
CA PRO A 691 26.40 -36.39 10.17
C PRO A 691 27.63 -35.90 9.38
N LEU A 692 28.68 -35.50 10.10
CA LEU A 692 29.97 -35.08 9.54
C LEU A 692 30.69 -36.30 8.94
N SER A 693 31.06 -36.21 7.65
CA SER A 693 31.93 -37.17 6.96
C SER A 693 33.08 -36.46 6.24
N GLU A 694 34.21 -37.13 6.00
CA GLU A 694 35.41 -36.53 5.39
C GLU A 694 35.15 -35.89 4.00
N SER A 695 34.13 -36.35 3.27
CA SER A 695 33.75 -35.81 1.96
C SER A 695 32.63 -34.75 2.01
N SER A 696 32.09 -34.43 3.19
CA SER A 696 30.87 -33.60 3.32
C SER A 696 31.13 -32.09 3.33
N VAL A 697 32.35 -31.64 3.64
CA VAL A 697 32.66 -30.20 3.84
C VAL A 697 34.06 -29.86 3.33
N ASP A 698 34.17 -28.77 2.58
CA ASP A 698 35.45 -28.14 2.24
C ASP A 698 35.80 -27.04 3.26
N PHE A 699 36.61 -27.39 4.26
CA PHE A 699 37.02 -26.46 5.33
C PHE A 699 37.87 -25.27 4.84
N ASN A 700 38.34 -25.27 3.59
CA ASN A 700 39.02 -24.10 3.01
C ASN A 700 38.04 -23.07 2.43
N SER A 701 36.74 -23.38 2.39
CA SER A 701 35.71 -22.47 1.92
C SER A 701 35.44 -21.37 2.95
N THR A 702 35.37 -20.11 2.51
CA THR A 702 34.98 -18.95 3.34
C THR A 702 33.53 -19.00 3.82
N ARG A 703 32.77 -20.03 3.42
CA ARG A 703 31.34 -20.22 3.71
C ARG A 703 31.10 -21.41 4.65
N VAL A 704 32.17 -21.93 5.22
CA VAL A 704 32.15 -22.94 6.29
C VAL A 704 32.47 -22.25 7.61
N ILE A 705 31.59 -22.45 8.58
CA ILE A 705 31.80 -22.03 9.97
C ILE A 705 32.19 -23.28 10.76
N ASP A 706 33.43 -23.31 11.23
CA ASP A 706 33.97 -24.43 11.98
C ASP A 706 33.73 -24.25 13.48
N LEU A 707 32.81 -25.05 14.02
CA LEU A 707 32.45 -25.10 15.45
C LEU A 707 32.68 -26.52 16.00
N ARG A 708 33.65 -27.27 15.46
CA ARG A 708 33.97 -28.64 15.89
C ARG A 708 34.39 -28.75 17.35
N ASP A 709 34.97 -27.69 17.91
CA ASP A 709 35.36 -27.63 19.32
C ASP A 709 34.27 -27.02 20.23
N HIS A 710 33.04 -26.88 19.73
CA HIS A 710 31.94 -26.22 20.44
C HIS A 710 30.73 -27.13 20.62
N THR A 711 29.87 -26.74 21.57
CA THR A 711 28.51 -27.24 21.66
C THR A 711 27.53 -26.22 21.06
N VAL A 712 26.80 -26.65 20.04
CA VAL A 712 25.82 -25.87 19.28
C VAL A 712 24.42 -26.11 19.83
N LEU A 713 23.68 -25.03 20.06
CA LEU A 713 22.32 -25.01 20.59
C LEU A 713 21.42 -24.19 19.65
N PRO A 714 20.10 -24.45 19.62
CA PRO A 714 19.15 -23.46 19.12
C PRO A 714 19.28 -22.15 19.89
N GLY A 715 18.97 -21.02 19.25
CA GLY A 715 18.97 -19.72 19.90
C GLY A 715 18.01 -19.67 21.09
N LEU A 716 18.44 -19.02 22.18
CA LEU A 716 17.66 -18.97 23.42
C LEU A 716 16.50 -17.98 23.31
N VAL A 717 15.45 -18.27 24.06
CA VAL A 717 14.24 -17.46 24.21
C VAL A 717 14.14 -17.00 25.66
N ASP A 718 13.97 -15.69 25.86
CA ASP A 718 13.58 -15.13 27.15
C ASP A 718 12.10 -14.72 27.11
N ALA A 719 11.24 -15.47 27.80
CA ALA A 719 9.80 -15.23 27.78
C ALA A 719 9.35 -14.04 28.66
N HIS A 720 10.25 -13.37 29.37
CA HIS A 720 9.89 -12.23 30.24
C HIS A 720 11.04 -11.23 30.39
N VAL A 721 10.97 -10.16 29.60
CA VAL A 721 11.91 -9.03 29.66
C VAL A 721 11.15 -7.70 29.75
N HIS A 722 11.88 -6.64 30.10
CA HIS A 722 11.49 -5.24 30.01
C HIS A 722 12.65 -4.42 29.44
N PHE A 723 12.71 -4.24 28.11
CA PHE A 723 13.86 -3.59 27.47
C PHE A 723 13.95 -2.09 27.74
N PHE A 724 12.84 -1.46 28.13
CA PHE A 724 12.80 -0.04 28.51
C PHE A 724 13.17 0.19 29.98
N LEU A 725 13.54 -0.85 30.71
CA LEU A 725 14.09 -0.78 32.06
C LEU A 725 15.56 -1.21 32.06
N HIS A 726 16.29 -0.74 33.06
CA HIS A 726 17.64 -1.15 33.40
C HIS A 726 17.73 -1.50 34.90
N PRO A 727 18.84 -2.08 35.39
CA PRO A 727 18.89 -2.71 36.70
C PRO A 727 18.43 -1.82 37.86
N TYR A 728 17.65 -2.39 38.79
CA TYR A 728 17.10 -1.63 39.91
C TYR A 728 18.14 -1.22 40.96
N ASP A 729 19.32 -1.85 40.94
CA ASP A 729 20.49 -1.47 41.72
C ASP A 729 21.31 -0.34 41.07
N GLU A 730 21.13 -0.07 39.78
CA GLU A 730 21.64 1.14 39.09
C GLU A 730 20.71 2.34 39.36
N THR A 731 19.40 2.17 39.13
CA THR A 731 18.40 3.21 39.38
C THR A 731 17.08 2.56 39.77
N ALA A 732 16.44 3.03 40.83
CA ALA A 732 15.15 2.48 41.26
C ALA A 732 14.10 2.60 40.15
N TRP A 733 13.22 1.61 40.02
CA TRP A 733 12.14 1.62 39.03
C TRP A 733 11.35 2.93 39.01
N GLU A 734 10.97 3.47 40.17
CA GLU A 734 10.21 4.74 40.26
C GLU A 734 10.98 5.89 39.59
N ASP A 735 12.30 5.95 39.76
CA ASP A 735 13.13 6.99 39.19
C ASP A 735 13.30 6.81 37.68
N GLN A 736 13.44 5.57 37.19
CA GLN A 736 13.46 5.29 35.75
C GLN A 736 12.17 5.74 35.07
N VAL A 737 11.02 5.43 35.69
CA VAL A 737 9.72 5.80 35.12
C VAL A 737 9.49 7.31 35.19
N LEU A 738 9.84 7.97 36.29
CA LEU A 738 9.50 9.38 36.53
C LEU A 738 10.52 10.39 36.01
N LYS A 739 11.80 10.01 35.92
CA LYS A 739 12.90 10.96 35.64
C LYS A 739 13.57 10.75 34.30
N GLU A 740 13.44 9.56 33.70
CA GLU A 740 14.06 9.27 32.40
C GLU A 740 13.08 9.55 31.27
N THR A 741 13.55 10.30 30.28
CA THR A 741 12.71 10.64 29.12
C THR A 741 12.46 9.40 28.25
N LEU A 742 11.36 9.42 27.49
CA LEU A 742 11.06 8.38 26.51
C LEU A 742 12.22 8.13 25.54
N VAL A 743 12.90 9.19 25.11
CA VAL A 743 14.04 9.12 24.19
C VAL A 743 15.21 8.38 24.83
N GLU A 744 15.57 8.73 26.07
CA GLU A 744 16.63 8.05 26.81
C GLU A 744 16.34 6.56 26.95
N ARG A 745 15.14 6.20 27.40
CA ARG A 745 14.73 4.82 27.61
C ARG A 745 14.74 4.01 26.31
N THR A 746 14.37 4.62 25.19
CA THR A 746 14.42 3.99 23.85
C THR A 746 15.85 3.76 23.37
N VAL A 747 16.76 4.72 23.61
CA VAL A 747 18.19 4.55 23.30
C VAL A 747 18.83 3.47 24.17
N ARG A 748 18.50 3.42 25.47
CA ARG A 748 18.93 2.33 26.36
C ARG A 748 18.41 0.97 25.88
N ALA A 749 17.14 0.88 25.52
CA ALA A 749 16.54 -0.34 24.96
C ALA A 749 17.31 -0.87 23.74
N THR A 750 17.82 0.02 22.87
CA THR A 750 18.68 -0.37 21.72
C THR A 750 19.95 -1.10 22.18
N ASN A 751 20.60 -0.60 23.24
CA ASN A 751 21.79 -1.24 23.81
C ASN A 751 21.42 -2.56 24.51
N HIS A 752 20.31 -2.60 25.23
CA HIS A 752 19.80 -3.80 25.91
C HIS A 752 19.52 -4.93 24.91
N ALA A 753 18.88 -4.60 23.78
CA ALA A 753 18.62 -5.55 22.70
C ALA A 753 19.90 -6.12 22.08
N ARG A 754 20.90 -5.27 21.84
CA ARG A 754 22.22 -5.69 21.36
C ARG A 754 22.89 -6.64 22.35
N THR A 755 22.96 -6.26 23.62
CA THR A 755 23.64 -7.06 24.66
C THR A 755 22.96 -8.41 24.87
N THR A 756 21.62 -8.43 24.90
CA THR A 756 20.81 -9.65 25.01
C THR A 756 21.05 -10.60 23.83
N LEU A 757 21.06 -10.08 22.58
CA LEU A 757 21.38 -10.89 21.41
C LEU A 757 22.79 -11.50 21.48
N LEU A 758 23.79 -10.71 21.86
CA LEU A 758 25.18 -11.17 21.95
C LEU A 758 25.43 -12.16 23.11
N ALA A 759 24.49 -12.25 24.06
CA ALA A 759 24.46 -13.28 25.11
C ALA A 759 23.84 -14.61 24.64
N GLY A 760 23.30 -14.68 23.41
CA GLY A 760 22.75 -15.89 22.81
C GLY A 760 21.22 -15.98 22.81
N PHE A 761 20.53 -14.93 23.27
CA PHE A 761 19.07 -14.85 23.23
C PHE A 761 18.63 -14.26 21.89
N THR A 762 18.16 -15.12 20.98
CA THR A 762 17.74 -14.70 19.64
C THR A 762 16.28 -14.27 19.60
N THR A 763 15.51 -14.54 20.66
CA THR A 763 14.09 -14.17 20.80
C THR A 763 13.78 -13.71 22.21
N VAL A 764 12.92 -12.70 22.36
CA VAL A 764 12.40 -12.23 23.66
C VAL A 764 10.91 -11.90 23.58
N ARG A 765 10.21 -12.02 24.71
CA ARG A 765 8.85 -11.49 24.93
C ARG A 765 8.92 -10.38 25.98
N ASP A 766 8.74 -9.14 25.54
CA ASP A 766 8.69 -7.96 26.39
C ASP A 766 7.27 -7.76 26.91
N LEU A 767 7.12 -7.85 28.23
CA LEU A 767 5.82 -7.88 28.90
C LEU A 767 5.43 -6.54 29.53
N GLY A 768 6.08 -5.44 29.15
CA GLY A 768 5.65 -4.12 29.59
C GLY A 768 6.64 -3.03 29.25
N THR A 769 6.17 -1.96 28.62
CA THR A 769 7.00 -0.76 28.38
C THR A 769 7.30 0.02 29.66
N GLU A 770 6.60 -0.27 30.76
CA GLU A 770 6.86 0.26 32.10
C GLU A 770 6.99 1.80 32.08
N GLY A 771 6.04 2.48 31.42
CA GLY A 771 6.01 3.94 31.30
C GLY A 771 6.61 4.52 30.01
N ALA A 772 7.17 3.68 29.13
CA ALA A 772 7.63 4.10 27.79
C ALA A 772 6.52 4.08 26.71
N LEU A 773 5.26 4.29 27.12
CA LEU A 773 4.11 4.37 26.23
C LEU A 773 4.00 3.15 25.27
N ASP A 774 3.71 3.37 23.99
CA ASP A 774 3.62 2.33 22.94
C ASP A 774 4.97 2.15 22.19
N ALA A 775 6.10 2.53 22.80
CA ALA A 775 7.39 2.58 22.11
C ALA A 775 7.90 1.20 21.68
N ASP A 776 7.50 0.13 22.36
CA ASP A 776 7.83 -1.25 22.03
C ASP A 776 7.34 -1.67 20.63
N VAL A 777 6.19 -1.17 20.17
CA VAL A 777 5.68 -1.44 18.82
C VAL A 777 6.61 -0.86 17.75
N ALA A 778 7.05 0.39 17.92
CA ALA A 778 7.99 1.02 17.00
C ALA A 778 9.38 0.39 17.11
N PHE A 779 9.80 0.08 18.33
CA PHE A 779 11.09 -0.55 18.62
C PHE A 779 11.20 -1.97 18.06
N ARG A 780 10.10 -2.75 18.04
CA ARG A 780 10.00 -4.02 17.31
C ARG A 780 10.35 -3.85 15.84
N LYS A 781 9.82 -2.84 15.16
CA LYS A 781 10.13 -2.56 13.73
C LYS A 781 11.62 -2.24 13.52
N CYS A 782 12.29 -1.72 14.55
CA CYS A 782 13.71 -1.43 14.51
C CYS A 782 14.58 -2.71 14.69
N LEU A 783 14.10 -3.72 15.42
CA LEU A 783 14.85 -4.95 15.75
C LEU A 783 14.50 -6.18 14.89
N SER A 784 13.29 -6.19 14.38
CA SER A 784 12.59 -7.34 13.81
C SER A 784 12.02 -6.98 12.44
N GLY A 785 11.82 -7.99 11.59
CA GLY A 785 11.38 -7.84 10.20
C GLY A 785 12.53 -7.88 9.17
N PRO A 786 12.21 -7.70 7.87
CA PRO A 786 13.14 -7.98 6.77
C PRO A 786 14.30 -6.99 6.64
N LYS A 787 14.22 -5.82 7.28
CA LYS A 787 15.25 -4.78 7.28
C LYS A 787 15.33 -4.10 8.66
N PRO A 788 15.85 -4.79 9.69
CA PRO A 788 15.98 -4.19 11.01
C PRO A 788 16.96 -3.01 10.95
N LEU A 789 16.62 -1.91 11.62
CA LEU A 789 17.47 -0.72 11.75
C LEU A 789 18.63 -0.95 12.73
N ILE A 790 18.42 -1.78 13.74
CA ILE A 790 19.38 -2.08 14.80
C ILE A 790 19.45 -3.59 15.04
N PRO A 791 20.60 -4.12 15.48
CA PRO A 791 20.75 -5.53 15.82
C PRO A 791 20.05 -5.84 17.15
N GLY A 792 19.31 -6.94 17.19
CA GLY A 792 18.82 -7.54 18.43
C GLY A 792 17.91 -8.75 18.21
N PRO A 793 17.29 -9.28 19.28
CA PRO A 793 16.46 -10.48 19.21
C PRO A 793 15.17 -10.25 18.41
N ARG A 794 14.52 -11.34 18.03
CA ARG A 794 13.12 -11.36 17.61
C ARG A 794 12.29 -10.90 18.81
N TYR A 795 11.45 -9.90 18.60
CA TYR A 795 10.87 -9.14 19.71
C TYR A 795 9.34 -9.23 19.68
N PHE A 796 8.76 -9.93 20.64
CA PHE A 796 7.31 -9.98 20.87
C PHE A 796 6.95 -8.97 21.95
N CYS A 797 5.97 -8.11 21.70
CA CYS A 797 5.67 -6.99 22.60
C CYS A 797 4.23 -7.00 23.12
N ALA A 798 4.05 -6.60 24.38
CA ALA A 798 2.76 -6.58 25.07
C ALA A 798 2.19 -5.17 25.31
N ASN A 799 2.88 -4.13 24.83
CA ASN A 799 2.55 -2.73 25.12
C ASN A 799 2.59 -2.45 26.64
N ARG A 800 1.73 -1.57 27.15
CA ARG A 800 1.60 -1.30 28.59
C ARG A 800 0.85 -2.45 29.26
N ALA A 801 1.35 -2.93 30.40
CA ALA A 801 0.59 -3.85 31.23
C ALA A 801 -0.76 -3.24 31.66
N ILE A 802 -1.80 -4.07 31.75
CA ILE A 802 -3.14 -3.67 32.20
C ILE A 802 -3.26 -3.89 33.71
N VAL A 803 -3.73 -2.87 34.43
CA VAL A 803 -3.85 -2.85 35.89
C VAL A 803 -5.18 -2.23 36.32
N SER A 804 -5.67 -2.57 37.50
CA SER A 804 -6.87 -1.92 38.06
C SER A 804 -6.51 -0.56 38.68
N THR A 805 -7.49 0.31 38.87
CA THR A 805 -7.27 1.64 39.45
C THR A 805 -6.54 1.56 40.79
N GLY A 806 -5.51 2.40 40.95
CA GLY A 806 -4.74 2.55 42.19
C GLY A 806 -3.87 1.36 42.61
N SER A 807 -3.77 0.29 41.80
CA SER A 807 -3.02 -0.93 42.16
C SER A 807 -1.51 -0.79 41.92
N TYR A 808 -1.10 -0.39 40.72
CA TYR A 808 0.29 -0.27 40.25
C TYR A 808 0.65 1.18 39.88
N GLY A 809 1.92 1.47 39.57
CA GLY A 809 2.37 2.76 39.06
C GLY A 809 3.09 3.65 40.09
N PRO A 810 3.89 4.64 39.63
CA PRO A 810 4.47 5.64 40.50
C PRO A 810 3.38 6.46 41.17
N LYS A 811 3.55 6.79 42.44
CA LYS A 811 2.51 7.45 43.25
C LYS A 811 3.19 8.39 44.24
N GLY A 812 2.92 9.69 44.10
CA GLY A 812 3.48 10.73 44.97
C GLY A 812 2.77 10.83 46.32
N THR A 813 3.50 11.26 47.35
CA THR A 813 2.91 11.67 48.65
C THR A 813 2.28 13.06 48.59
N LEU A 814 2.66 13.87 47.60
CA LEU A 814 2.13 15.22 47.36
C LEU A 814 0.80 15.19 46.58
N HIS A 815 0.65 14.26 45.64
CA HIS A 815 -0.52 14.14 44.76
C HIS A 815 -1.34 12.89 45.11
N VAL A 816 -1.95 12.91 46.29
CA VAL A 816 -2.76 11.78 46.79
C VAL A 816 -3.98 11.57 45.89
N ASN A 817 -4.30 10.31 45.57
CA ASN A 817 -5.39 9.89 44.68
C ASN A 817 -5.25 10.36 43.22
N GLN A 818 -4.04 10.71 42.77
CA GLN A 818 -3.74 10.88 41.35
C GLN A 818 -3.00 9.65 40.85
N GLU A 819 -3.43 9.15 39.69
CA GLU A 819 -2.74 8.09 38.99
C GLU A 819 -1.56 8.68 38.21
N GLY A 820 -0.37 8.15 38.49
CA GLY A 820 0.86 8.68 37.97
C GLY A 820 1.32 9.98 38.61
N VAL A 821 2.47 10.46 38.16
CA VAL A 821 3.01 11.78 38.49
C VAL A 821 3.25 12.49 37.16
N GLU A 822 2.73 13.70 37.00
CA GLU A 822 2.82 14.48 35.75
C GLU A 822 2.30 13.71 34.50
N GLY A 823 1.32 12.82 34.68
CA GLY A 823 0.71 12.02 33.61
C GLY A 823 1.42 10.69 33.30
N ILE A 824 2.43 10.30 34.07
CA ILE A 824 3.20 9.07 33.86
C ILE A 824 2.73 7.96 34.83
N THR A 825 2.08 6.91 34.31
CA THR A 825 1.42 5.85 35.12
C THR A 825 2.19 4.52 35.16
N GLY A 826 3.14 4.27 34.25
CA GLY A 826 3.87 3.00 34.14
C GLY A 826 3.09 1.86 33.46
N ALA A 827 1.77 1.84 33.65
CA ALA A 827 0.83 0.85 33.11
C ALA A 827 -0.46 1.52 32.62
N ASP A 828 -1.34 0.76 31.97
CA ASP A 828 -2.65 1.23 31.55
C ASP A 828 -3.74 0.77 32.51
N VAL A 829 -4.57 1.72 32.95
CA VAL A 829 -5.57 1.48 33.98
C VAL A 829 -6.92 1.18 33.35
N ALA A 830 -7.58 0.12 33.80
CA ALA A 830 -8.94 -0.23 33.39
C ALA A 830 -9.74 -0.84 34.56
N ASP A 831 -10.99 -0.42 34.70
CA ASP A 831 -11.94 -1.00 35.66
C ASP A 831 -13.26 -1.32 34.97
N GLY A 832 -13.87 -2.44 35.35
CA GLY A 832 -15.07 -2.95 34.74
C GLY A 832 -14.81 -3.62 33.39
N VAL A 833 -15.75 -4.48 33.03
CA VAL A 833 -15.74 -5.29 31.81
C VAL A 833 -15.57 -4.42 30.55
N GLU A 834 -16.29 -3.30 30.46
CA GLU A 834 -16.28 -2.45 29.26
C GLU A 834 -14.93 -1.77 29.02
N GLU A 835 -14.30 -1.19 30.05
CA GLU A 835 -12.97 -0.59 29.88
C GLU A 835 -11.90 -1.65 29.68
N CYS A 836 -12.01 -2.81 30.32
CA CYS A 836 -11.14 -3.97 30.08
C CYS A 836 -11.14 -4.40 28.60
N ARG A 837 -12.33 -4.54 27.99
CA ARG A 837 -12.50 -4.84 26.56
C ARG A 837 -11.86 -3.76 25.68
N LYS A 838 -12.13 -2.50 26.02
CA LYS A 838 -11.64 -1.33 25.26
C LYS A 838 -10.13 -1.20 25.29
N VAL A 839 -9.48 -1.38 26.44
CA VAL A 839 -8.01 -1.34 26.53
C VAL A 839 -7.37 -2.47 25.73
N VAL A 840 -7.91 -3.70 25.80
CA VAL A 840 -7.40 -4.84 25.03
C VAL A 840 -7.48 -4.55 23.54
N ARG A 841 -8.66 -4.11 23.05
CA ARG A 841 -8.84 -3.72 21.63
C ARG A 841 -7.87 -2.62 21.21
N ARG A 842 -7.65 -1.63 22.07
CA ARG A 842 -6.72 -0.52 21.80
C ARG A 842 -5.28 -1.00 21.68
N GLN A 843 -4.81 -1.85 22.59
CA GLN A 843 -3.43 -2.36 22.57
C GLN A 843 -3.19 -3.31 21.39
N ILE A 844 -4.16 -4.18 21.07
CA ILE A 844 -4.11 -5.04 19.88
C ILE A 844 -4.14 -4.18 18.60
N GLY A 845 -5.01 -3.18 18.53
CA GLY A 845 -5.08 -2.23 17.41
C GLY A 845 -3.80 -1.40 17.24
N ALA A 846 -3.06 -1.14 18.31
CA ALA A 846 -1.73 -0.53 18.26
C ALA A 846 -0.63 -1.50 17.80
N GLY A 847 -0.91 -2.81 17.76
CA GLY A 847 -0.03 -3.85 17.23
C GLY A 847 0.67 -4.72 18.27
N ALA A 848 0.13 -4.85 19.49
CA ALA A 848 0.65 -5.78 20.51
C ALA A 848 0.53 -7.25 20.06
N ASP A 849 1.57 -8.05 20.30
CA ASP A 849 1.59 -9.50 20.05
C ASP A 849 0.95 -10.30 21.19
N TRP A 850 0.95 -9.71 22.38
CA TRP A 850 0.49 -10.27 23.64
C TRP A 850 -0.27 -9.22 24.43
N ILE A 851 -1.14 -9.66 25.35
CA ILE A 851 -1.66 -8.80 26.41
C ILE A 851 -0.99 -9.18 27.71
N LYS A 852 -0.51 -8.19 28.45
CA LYS A 852 -0.03 -8.37 29.83
C LYS A 852 -1.07 -7.82 30.80
N VAL A 853 -1.43 -8.61 31.82
CA VAL A 853 -2.24 -8.16 32.94
C VAL A 853 -1.51 -8.36 34.27
N TYR A 854 -1.68 -7.45 35.22
CA TYR A 854 -1.30 -7.69 36.60
C TYR A 854 -2.55 -8.12 37.34
N ALA A 855 -2.64 -9.40 37.69
CA ALA A 855 -3.86 -9.95 38.28
C ALA A 855 -3.85 -9.85 39.82
N ASP A 856 -2.66 -9.83 40.42
CA ASP A 856 -2.47 -9.43 41.82
C ASP A 856 -1.39 -8.38 41.99
N TYR A 857 -1.55 -7.55 43.01
CA TYR A 857 -0.53 -6.61 43.44
C TYR A 857 -0.74 -6.18 44.90
N ARG A 858 0.24 -5.46 45.46
CA ARG A 858 0.14 -4.90 46.82
C ARG A 858 -0.64 -3.58 46.79
N ALA A 859 -1.67 -3.47 47.62
CA ALA A 859 -2.43 -2.23 47.78
C ALA A 859 -1.71 -1.27 48.75
N ARG A 860 -1.73 0.04 48.46
CA ARG A 860 -1.35 1.07 49.44
C ARG A 860 -2.50 1.27 50.43
N SER A 861 -2.52 0.45 51.47
CA SER A 861 -3.50 0.53 52.55
C SER A 861 -2.80 0.72 53.89
N ARG A 862 -3.40 1.52 54.79
CA ARG A 862 -2.96 1.65 56.18
C ARG A 862 -2.97 0.30 56.91
N ILE A 863 -3.66 -0.71 56.39
CA ILE A 863 -3.58 -2.07 56.93
C ILE A 863 -2.13 -2.58 56.95
N ALA A 864 -1.26 -2.09 56.08
CA ALA A 864 0.15 -2.46 56.07
C ALA A 864 0.95 -1.96 57.28
N GLU A 865 0.49 -0.89 57.91
CA GLU A 865 1.09 -0.32 59.12
C GLU A 865 0.55 -1.01 60.40
N VAL A 866 -0.63 -1.62 60.31
CA VAL A 866 -1.33 -2.27 61.45
C VAL A 866 -1.14 -3.80 61.45
N SER A 867 -0.99 -4.40 60.26
CA SER A 867 -0.70 -5.82 60.04
C SER A 867 0.36 -5.96 58.94
N SER A 868 1.60 -6.24 59.35
CA SER A 868 2.69 -6.43 58.40
C SER A 868 2.49 -7.62 57.46
N GLU A 869 1.67 -8.60 57.84
CA GLU A 869 1.32 -9.74 57.00
C GLU A 869 0.30 -9.35 55.92
N SER A 870 -0.79 -8.68 56.32
CA SER A 870 -1.83 -8.24 55.39
C SER A 870 -1.36 -7.12 54.46
N GLY A 871 -0.44 -6.26 54.92
CA GLY A 871 0.16 -5.21 54.10
C GLY A 871 1.13 -5.67 53.03
N ARG A 872 1.75 -6.85 53.24
CA ARG A 872 2.73 -7.42 52.31
C ARG A 872 2.12 -8.42 51.34
N ALA A 873 0.87 -8.84 51.59
CA ALA A 873 0.13 -9.75 50.72
C ALA A 873 -0.19 -9.09 49.37
N SER A 874 0.10 -9.81 48.29
CA SER A 874 -0.45 -9.48 46.98
C SER A 874 -1.91 -9.90 46.97
N ASN A 875 -2.81 -8.98 46.68
CA ASN A 875 -4.25 -9.24 46.64
C ASN A 875 -4.71 -9.29 45.18
N PRO A 876 -5.74 -10.10 44.84
CA PRO A 876 -6.39 -10.01 43.55
C PRO A 876 -6.88 -8.57 43.33
N ILE A 877 -6.54 -7.99 42.17
CA ILE A 877 -6.90 -6.61 41.83
C ILE A 877 -7.98 -6.52 40.74
N PHE A 878 -8.26 -7.63 40.06
CA PHE A 878 -9.39 -7.77 39.14
C PHE A 878 -10.40 -8.81 39.63
N THR A 879 -11.66 -8.61 39.29
CA THR A 879 -12.71 -9.61 39.41
C THR A 879 -12.55 -10.71 38.36
N THR A 880 -13.15 -11.88 38.59
CA THR A 880 -13.18 -12.96 37.59
C THR A 880 -13.84 -12.52 36.28
N ALA A 881 -14.86 -11.65 36.34
CA ALA A 881 -15.53 -11.13 35.14
C ALA A 881 -14.60 -10.24 34.30
N GLU A 882 -13.81 -9.38 34.94
CA GLU A 882 -12.84 -8.53 34.25
C GLU A 882 -11.69 -9.36 33.67
N LEU A 883 -11.11 -10.29 34.44
CA LEU A 883 -10.06 -11.19 33.94
C LEU A 883 -10.56 -12.01 32.74
N LYS A 884 -11.78 -12.56 32.83
CA LYS A 884 -12.39 -13.30 31.74
C LYS A 884 -12.59 -12.42 30.51
N GLU A 885 -13.07 -11.18 30.68
CA GLU A 885 -13.26 -10.27 29.54
C GLU A 885 -11.93 -9.90 28.86
N ILE A 886 -10.87 -9.64 29.63
CA ILE A 886 -9.53 -9.37 29.09
C ILE A 886 -9.06 -10.56 28.23
N ILE A 887 -9.21 -11.78 28.77
CA ILE A 887 -8.76 -13.01 28.11
C ILE A 887 -9.62 -13.34 26.89
N ASP A 888 -10.94 -13.36 27.03
CA ASP A 888 -11.87 -13.65 25.93
C ASP A 888 -11.71 -12.64 24.78
N THR A 889 -11.55 -11.35 25.10
CA THR A 889 -11.31 -10.32 24.08
C THR A 889 -10.00 -10.59 23.36
N ALA A 890 -8.90 -10.83 24.07
CA ALA A 890 -7.60 -11.09 23.44
C ALA A 890 -7.65 -12.35 22.55
N HIS A 891 -8.23 -13.44 23.07
CA HIS A 891 -8.38 -14.70 22.35
C HIS A 891 -9.26 -14.57 21.09
N SER A 892 -10.29 -13.71 21.10
CA SER A 892 -11.11 -13.45 19.91
C SER A 892 -10.31 -12.85 18.74
N TYR A 893 -9.18 -12.19 19.02
CA TYR A 893 -8.21 -11.71 18.02
C TYR A 893 -7.04 -12.68 17.79
N GLY A 894 -7.05 -13.86 18.42
CA GLY A 894 -5.94 -14.81 18.37
C GLY A 894 -4.68 -14.35 19.14
N VAL A 895 -4.81 -13.38 20.04
CA VAL A 895 -3.73 -12.84 20.87
C VAL A 895 -3.74 -13.52 22.25
N LYS A 896 -2.57 -13.89 22.77
CA LYS A 896 -2.42 -14.58 24.05
C LYS A 896 -2.23 -13.62 25.22
N VAL A 897 -2.53 -14.07 26.43
CA VAL A 897 -2.45 -13.30 27.67
C VAL A 897 -1.41 -13.86 28.64
N ALA A 898 -0.49 -13.00 29.07
CA ALA A 898 0.44 -13.27 30.16
C ALA A 898 -0.04 -12.54 31.43
N ALA A 899 -0.05 -13.22 32.57
CA ALA A 899 -0.54 -12.65 33.82
C ALA A 899 0.53 -12.66 34.92
N HIS A 900 0.83 -11.49 35.47
CA HIS A 900 1.52 -11.41 36.77
C HIS A 900 0.58 -11.92 37.86
N ALA A 901 0.95 -13.03 38.50
CA ALA A 901 0.25 -13.58 39.64
C ALA A 901 1.25 -14.27 40.58
N THR A 902 1.21 -13.92 41.85
CA THR A 902 2.17 -14.39 42.85
C THR A 902 1.59 -15.40 43.83
N ASN A 903 0.26 -15.48 43.95
CA ASN A 903 -0.42 -16.31 44.94
C ASN A 903 -1.46 -17.26 44.33
N SER A 904 -1.68 -18.41 45.01
CA SER A 904 -2.60 -19.47 44.56
C SER A 904 -4.00 -19.01 44.17
N LYS A 905 -4.61 -18.11 44.95
CA LYS A 905 -6.00 -17.71 44.75
C LYS A 905 -6.16 -17.00 43.41
N THR A 906 -5.31 -16.02 43.14
CA THR A 906 -5.30 -15.29 41.86
C THR A 906 -4.94 -16.21 40.70
N THR A 907 -3.93 -17.07 40.89
CA THR A 907 -3.51 -18.02 39.85
C THR A 907 -4.63 -19.01 39.51
N GLN A 908 -5.37 -19.53 40.49
CA GLN A 908 -6.50 -20.41 40.22
C GLN A 908 -7.61 -19.67 39.46
N GLN A 909 -7.92 -18.42 39.81
CA GLN A 909 -8.89 -17.61 39.05
C GLN A 909 -8.49 -17.43 37.58
N LEU A 910 -7.20 -17.23 37.32
CA LEU A 910 -6.67 -17.10 35.95
C LEU A 910 -6.71 -18.43 35.19
N ILE A 911 -6.43 -19.55 35.85
CA ILE A 911 -6.56 -20.90 35.27
C ILE A 911 -8.03 -21.15 34.87
N ASP A 912 -8.97 -20.81 35.76
CA ASP A 912 -10.40 -20.96 35.51
C ASP A 912 -10.88 -20.07 34.35
N CYS A 913 -10.16 -18.98 34.05
CA CYS A 913 -10.40 -18.11 32.89
C CYS A 913 -9.58 -18.50 31.65
N HIS A 914 -8.83 -19.61 31.68
CA HIS A 914 -8.00 -20.12 30.59
C HIS A 914 -6.86 -19.18 30.15
N VAL A 915 -6.14 -18.56 31.09
CA VAL A 915 -4.93 -17.77 30.77
C VAL A 915 -3.83 -18.61 30.09
N ASP A 916 -3.03 -17.99 29.22
CA ASP A 916 -1.96 -18.69 28.49
C ASP A 916 -0.69 -18.88 29.31
N SER A 917 -0.23 -17.85 30.02
CA SER A 917 0.95 -17.95 30.89
C SER A 917 0.81 -17.21 32.22
N ILE A 918 1.37 -17.83 33.26
CA ILE A 918 1.52 -17.26 34.60
C ILE A 918 2.96 -16.84 34.79
N GLU A 919 3.14 -15.59 35.18
CA GLU A 919 4.44 -15.00 35.45
C GLU A 919 4.68 -14.97 36.96
N HIS A 920 5.91 -15.30 37.35
CA HIS A 920 6.41 -15.38 38.72
C HIS A 920 5.85 -16.54 39.56
N GLY A 921 4.70 -16.40 40.21
CA GLY A 921 4.09 -17.49 40.99
C GLY A 921 4.95 -18.03 42.15
N TYR A 922 5.66 -17.17 42.90
CA TYR A 922 6.56 -17.64 43.96
C TYR A 922 5.87 -18.25 45.19
N ASN A 923 4.54 -18.08 45.35
CA ASN A 923 3.78 -18.55 46.52
C ASN A 923 2.53 -19.34 46.09
N LEU A 924 2.72 -20.40 45.30
CA LEU A 924 1.68 -21.31 44.84
C LEU A 924 1.65 -22.58 45.68
N ASP A 925 0.47 -23.04 46.08
CA ASP A 925 0.26 -24.33 46.72
C ASP A 925 0.26 -25.49 45.71
N ASN A 926 0.26 -26.72 46.23
CA ASN A 926 0.32 -27.92 45.39
C ASN A 926 -0.95 -28.12 44.57
N GLU A 927 -2.11 -27.69 45.06
CA GLU A 927 -3.39 -27.83 44.36
C GLU A 927 -3.39 -26.97 43.10
N THR A 928 -2.97 -25.71 43.23
CA THR A 928 -2.81 -24.77 42.11
C THR A 928 -1.77 -25.26 41.11
N LEU A 929 -0.62 -25.77 41.57
CA LEU A 929 0.39 -26.35 40.68
C LEU A 929 -0.15 -27.56 39.91
N GLN A 930 -0.97 -28.41 40.54
CA GLN A 930 -1.63 -29.51 39.83
C GLN A 930 -2.69 -29.01 38.84
N SER A 931 -3.44 -27.95 39.17
CA SER A 931 -4.35 -27.28 38.22
C SER A 931 -3.60 -26.74 37.01
N MET A 932 -2.46 -26.05 37.21
CA MET A 932 -1.62 -25.55 36.10
C MET A 932 -1.16 -26.69 35.19
N ARG A 933 -0.69 -27.80 35.77
CA ARG A 933 -0.30 -28.99 35.02
C ARG A 933 -1.47 -29.55 34.22
N LYS A 934 -2.63 -29.72 34.87
CA LYS A 934 -3.82 -30.33 34.27
C LYS A 934 -4.35 -29.53 33.09
N GLU A 935 -4.43 -28.21 33.24
CA GLU A 935 -4.95 -27.30 32.21
C GLU A 935 -3.86 -26.88 31.19
N GLY A 936 -2.60 -27.27 31.42
CA GLY A 936 -1.50 -27.04 30.49
C GLY A 936 -0.99 -25.59 30.43
N VAL A 937 -1.28 -24.78 31.46
CA VAL A 937 -0.86 -23.38 31.57
C VAL A 937 0.66 -23.28 31.70
N VAL A 938 1.28 -22.40 30.90
CA VAL A 938 2.73 -22.20 30.94
C VAL A 938 3.12 -21.36 32.16
N TRP A 939 4.13 -21.80 32.89
CA TRP A 939 4.69 -21.07 34.02
C TRP A 939 6.07 -20.48 33.69
N VAL A 940 6.23 -19.17 33.91
CA VAL A 940 7.50 -18.45 33.78
C VAL A 940 7.90 -17.93 35.17
N PRO A 941 8.81 -18.60 35.89
CA PRO A 941 8.99 -18.39 37.33
C PRO A 941 9.83 -17.16 37.72
N THR A 942 10.65 -16.62 36.80
CA THR A 942 11.48 -15.42 36.99
C THR A 942 12.33 -15.47 38.28
N LEU A 943 13.04 -16.57 38.51
CA LEU A 943 13.85 -16.78 39.71
C LEU A 943 14.94 -15.71 39.88
N ALA A 944 15.54 -15.24 38.79
CA ALA A 944 16.60 -14.22 38.78
C ALA A 944 16.14 -12.88 39.36
N ALA A 945 14.89 -12.49 39.14
CA ALA A 945 14.30 -11.30 39.77
C ALA A 945 14.29 -11.43 41.29
N TYR A 946 13.83 -12.57 41.81
CA TYR A 946 13.77 -12.82 43.24
C TYR A 946 15.14 -12.97 43.89
N GLU A 947 16.12 -13.53 43.19
CA GLU A 947 17.50 -13.54 43.66
C GLU A 947 18.07 -12.12 43.79
N THR A 948 17.79 -11.26 42.80
CA THR A 948 18.38 -9.92 42.71
C THR A 948 17.74 -8.93 43.69
N VAL A 949 16.41 -8.83 43.69
CA VAL A 949 15.68 -7.81 44.46
C VAL A 949 14.79 -8.38 45.57
N GLY A 950 14.60 -9.69 45.61
CA GLY A 950 13.79 -10.35 46.64
C GLY A 950 14.48 -10.36 47.99
N ASP A 951 13.70 -10.24 49.07
CA ASP A 951 14.24 -10.52 50.39
C ASP A 951 14.55 -12.02 50.55
N LYS A 952 15.35 -12.38 51.56
CA LYS A 952 15.76 -13.78 51.81
C LYS A 952 14.58 -14.75 51.94
N LYS A 953 13.42 -14.30 52.44
CA LYS A 953 12.24 -15.14 52.63
C LYS A 953 11.50 -15.36 51.31
N VAL A 954 11.34 -14.30 50.52
CA VAL A 954 10.74 -14.37 49.18
C VAL A 954 11.59 -15.25 48.28
N TRP A 955 12.92 -15.09 48.29
CA TRP A 955 13.83 -15.95 47.54
C TRP A 955 13.70 -17.42 47.95
N ALA A 956 13.78 -17.72 49.24
CA ALA A 956 13.64 -19.10 49.73
C ALA A 956 12.30 -19.74 49.33
N ARG A 957 11.22 -18.93 49.30
CA ARG A 957 9.90 -19.38 48.90
C ARG A 957 9.80 -19.60 47.39
N ALA A 958 10.38 -18.74 46.57
CA ALA A 958 10.47 -18.94 45.12
C ALA A 958 11.19 -20.26 44.79
N GLN A 959 12.31 -20.54 45.46
CA GLN A 959 13.04 -21.80 45.29
C GLN A 959 12.20 -23.02 45.70
N ASP A 960 11.48 -22.93 46.83
CA ASP A 960 10.59 -24.01 47.28
C ASP A 960 9.44 -24.26 46.31
N THR A 961 8.74 -23.21 45.89
CA THR A 961 7.63 -23.32 44.93
C THR A 961 8.10 -23.85 43.59
N PHE A 962 9.27 -23.42 43.10
CA PHE A 962 9.87 -23.98 41.88
C PHE A 962 10.14 -25.48 41.99
N ARG A 963 10.73 -25.95 43.10
CA ARG A 963 10.96 -27.38 43.33
C ARG A 963 9.65 -28.18 43.35
N ARG A 964 8.60 -27.64 43.98
CA ARG A 964 7.28 -28.28 44.01
C ARG A 964 6.61 -28.29 42.64
N GLY A 965 6.71 -27.21 41.87
CA GLY A 965 6.20 -27.14 40.50
C GLY A 965 6.92 -28.10 39.55
N LEU A 966 8.25 -28.20 39.69
CA LEU A 966 9.08 -29.20 38.99
C LEU A 966 8.61 -30.62 39.32
N ALA A 967 8.45 -30.94 40.61
CA ALA A 967 7.97 -32.26 41.05
C ALA A 967 6.53 -32.55 40.58
N ALA A 968 5.69 -31.52 40.47
CA ALA A 968 4.35 -31.64 39.92
C ALA A 968 4.33 -31.84 38.40
N GLY A 969 5.40 -31.49 37.68
CA GLY A 969 5.48 -31.57 36.23
C GLY A 969 4.73 -30.44 35.53
N VAL A 970 4.70 -29.24 36.12
CA VAL A 970 4.14 -28.04 35.49
C VAL A 970 4.91 -27.71 34.21
N ARG A 971 4.20 -27.22 33.18
CA ARG A 971 4.84 -26.76 31.94
C ARG A 971 5.57 -25.45 32.20
N ILE A 972 6.88 -25.42 31.98
CA ILE A 972 7.74 -24.27 32.29
C ILE A 972 8.33 -23.68 31.00
N ALA A 973 8.46 -22.37 30.94
CA ALA A 973 9.29 -21.65 29.98
C ALA A 973 10.28 -20.74 30.72
N CYS A 974 11.46 -20.52 30.13
CA CYS A 974 12.48 -19.66 30.75
C CYS A 974 12.17 -18.18 30.49
N GLY A 975 12.25 -17.36 31.54
CA GLY A 975 12.23 -15.91 31.44
C GLY A 975 12.61 -15.27 32.76
N GLY A 976 13.49 -14.27 32.73
CA GLY A 976 14.17 -13.79 33.92
C GLY A 976 13.46 -12.64 34.64
N ASP A 977 12.54 -11.94 33.97
CA ASP A 977 12.18 -10.55 34.29
C ASP A 977 13.39 -9.60 34.08
N THR A 978 14.10 -9.81 32.97
CA THR A 978 15.34 -9.07 32.67
C THR A 978 15.02 -7.60 32.37
N GLY A 979 15.75 -6.69 33.02
CA GLY A 979 15.32 -5.31 33.24
C GLY A 979 15.37 -4.98 34.73
N VAL A 980 14.97 -5.93 35.60
CA VAL A 980 15.24 -5.85 37.05
C VAL A 980 16.73 -5.99 37.35
N PHE A 981 17.40 -6.85 36.58
CA PHE A 981 18.85 -7.03 36.55
C PHE A 981 19.38 -6.85 35.12
N ALA A 982 20.70 -6.86 34.95
CA ALA A 982 21.36 -6.45 33.71
C ALA A 982 20.96 -7.27 32.48
N HIS A 983 20.61 -6.58 31.39
CA HIS A 983 20.44 -7.19 30.06
C HIS A 983 21.74 -7.84 29.60
N GLY A 984 21.65 -9.07 29.09
CA GLY A 984 22.80 -9.93 28.79
C GLY A 984 23.15 -10.93 29.90
N ALA A 985 22.70 -10.70 31.14
CA ALA A 985 22.82 -11.69 32.22
C ALA A 985 21.61 -12.66 32.28
N ASN A 986 20.76 -12.68 31.25
CA ASN A 986 19.52 -13.48 31.16
C ASN A 986 19.75 -14.97 31.48
N SER A 987 20.91 -15.54 31.15
CA SER A 987 21.24 -16.93 31.46
C SER A 987 21.38 -17.23 32.97
N ARG A 988 21.35 -16.21 33.83
CA ARG A 988 21.24 -16.40 35.29
C ARG A 988 19.98 -17.17 35.66
N GLU A 989 18.87 -16.93 34.96
CA GLU A 989 17.62 -17.67 35.17
C GLU A 989 17.82 -19.17 34.95
N LEU A 990 18.47 -19.56 33.85
CA LEU A 990 18.75 -20.96 33.51
C LEU A 990 19.65 -21.60 34.58
N ALA A 991 20.69 -20.89 35.03
CA ALA A 991 21.56 -21.37 36.10
C ALA A 991 20.79 -21.57 37.42
N LEU A 992 19.90 -20.64 37.78
CA LEU A 992 19.09 -20.75 38.99
C LEU A 992 18.09 -21.91 38.93
N MET A 993 17.49 -22.19 37.77
CA MET A 993 16.62 -23.35 37.58
C MET A 993 17.38 -24.67 37.88
N VAL A 994 18.61 -24.80 37.38
CA VAL A 994 19.47 -25.96 37.65
C VAL A 994 19.91 -26.02 39.12
N GLU A 995 20.33 -24.88 39.70
CA GLU A 995 20.65 -24.77 41.13
C GLU A 995 19.45 -25.14 42.03
N CYS A 996 18.22 -24.92 41.55
CA CYS A 996 17.00 -25.31 42.23
C CYS A 996 16.58 -26.77 41.98
N GLY A 997 17.32 -27.54 41.16
CA GLY A 997 17.14 -28.97 40.99
C GLY A 997 16.49 -29.39 39.67
N ALA A 998 16.29 -28.48 38.72
CA ALA A 998 15.88 -28.85 37.36
C ALA A 998 17.04 -29.55 36.62
N ASP A 999 16.69 -30.51 35.77
CA ASP A 999 17.65 -31.12 34.84
C ASP A 999 18.16 -30.06 33.84
N PRO A 1000 19.47 -29.91 33.63
CA PRO A 1000 20.03 -28.86 32.75
C PRO A 1000 19.56 -28.99 31.30
N TRP A 1001 19.31 -30.20 30.81
CA TRP A 1001 18.85 -30.44 29.43
C TRP A 1001 17.39 -30.05 29.28
N GLN A 1002 16.59 -30.35 30.30
CA GLN A 1002 15.22 -29.88 30.39
C GLN A 1002 15.12 -28.34 30.44
N VAL A 1003 16.04 -27.68 31.16
CA VAL A 1003 16.16 -26.21 31.17
C VAL A 1003 16.49 -25.66 29.78
N LEU A 1004 17.43 -26.28 29.06
CA LEU A 1004 17.73 -25.88 27.68
C LEU A 1004 16.53 -26.09 26.73
N GLN A 1005 15.74 -27.15 26.92
CA GLN A 1005 14.50 -27.34 26.17
C GLN A 1005 13.51 -26.22 26.47
N TRP A 1006 13.30 -25.85 27.74
CA TRP A 1006 12.43 -24.73 28.13
C TRP A 1006 12.91 -23.38 27.60
N ALA A 1007 14.22 -23.17 27.49
CA ALA A 1007 14.82 -21.96 26.95
C ALA A 1007 14.88 -21.93 25.41
N THR A 1008 14.48 -23.00 24.72
CA THR A 1008 14.55 -23.09 23.25
C THR A 1008 13.18 -23.47 22.68
N LEU A 1009 12.89 -24.76 22.53
CA LEU A 1009 11.62 -25.29 22.03
C LEU A 1009 10.44 -24.84 22.90
N GLY A 1010 10.54 -25.01 24.22
CA GLY A 1010 9.50 -24.59 25.17
C GLY A 1010 9.29 -23.07 25.17
N GLY A 1011 10.36 -22.31 24.93
CA GLY A 1011 10.31 -20.86 24.75
C GLY A 1011 9.54 -20.46 23.50
N TRP A 1012 9.81 -21.10 22.35
CA TRP A 1012 9.02 -20.92 21.14
C TRP A 1012 7.55 -21.28 21.35
N GLU A 1013 7.27 -22.42 21.97
CA GLU A 1013 5.90 -22.85 22.29
C GLU A 1013 5.18 -21.85 23.19
N CYS A 1014 5.90 -21.23 24.13
CA CYS A 1014 5.36 -20.17 24.98
C CYS A 1014 4.99 -18.94 24.14
N VAL A 1015 5.89 -18.43 23.29
CA VAL A 1015 5.74 -17.11 22.63
C VAL A 1015 5.02 -17.14 21.27
N ARG A 1016 4.92 -18.29 20.60
CA ARG A 1016 4.33 -18.40 19.24
C ARG A 1016 2.88 -17.94 19.18
N SER A 1017 2.42 -17.45 18.03
CA SER A 1017 1.01 -17.10 17.82
C SER A 1017 0.06 -18.30 18.00
N SER A 1018 -1.20 -18.04 18.38
CA SER A 1018 -2.29 -19.03 18.44
C SER A 1018 -2.50 -19.79 17.12
N ALA A 1019 -2.06 -19.24 15.98
CA ALA A 1019 -2.08 -19.91 14.68
C ALA A 1019 -1.22 -21.20 14.61
N TRP A 1020 -0.35 -21.42 15.60
CA TRP A 1020 0.48 -22.63 15.75
C TRP A 1020 -0.09 -23.63 16.75
N GLU A 1021 -1.23 -23.33 17.35
CA GLU A 1021 -1.94 -24.20 18.29
C GLU A 1021 -3.05 -25.02 17.60
N GLY A 1022 -3.60 -26.00 18.33
CA GLY A 1022 -4.71 -26.81 17.83
C GLY A 1022 -4.35 -27.76 16.67
N ALA A 1023 -5.37 -28.27 15.98
CA ALA A 1023 -5.19 -29.25 14.90
C ALA A 1023 -4.49 -28.66 13.68
N ALA A 1024 -4.92 -27.48 13.22
CA ALA A 1024 -4.32 -26.77 12.08
C ALA A 1024 -2.86 -26.38 12.35
N GLY A 1025 -2.53 -25.96 13.58
CA GLY A 1025 -1.15 -25.68 13.98
C GLY A 1025 -0.27 -26.93 13.95
N ARG A 1026 -0.77 -28.07 14.45
CA ARG A 1026 -0.05 -29.36 14.37
C ARG A 1026 0.19 -29.80 12.93
N GLU A 1027 -0.81 -29.66 12.07
CA GLU A 1027 -0.67 -29.95 10.64
C GLU A 1027 0.36 -29.02 9.99
N ARG A 1028 0.32 -27.72 10.30
CA ARG A 1028 1.32 -26.75 9.85
C ARG A 1028 2.72 -27.15 10.28
N ILE A 1029 2.89 -27.66 11.50
CA ILE A 1029 4.18 -28.14 11.99
C ILE A 1029 4.68 -29.34 11.18
N GLN A 1030 3.80 -30.29 10.85
CA GLN A 1030 4.18 -31.47 10.05
C GLN A 1030 4.68 -31.09 8.64
N HIS A 1031 4.18 -30.00 8.07
CA HIS A 1031 4.57 -29.52 6.75
C HIS A 1031 5.82 -28.62 6.76
N ILE A 1032 6.39 -28.25 7.92
CA ILE A 1032 7.57 -27.38 8.02
C ILE A 1032 8.76 -27.84 7.15
N PRO A 1033 9.15 -29.13 7.09
CA PRO A 1033 10.30 -29.56 6.29
C PRO A 1033 10.16 -29.25 4.80
N GLN A 1034 8.93 -29.05 4.31
CA GLN A 1034 8.60 -28.70 2.93
C GLN A 1034 8.77 -27.20 2.63
N LEU A 1035 8.88 -26.34 3.66
CA LEU A 1035 9.09 -24.89 3.52
C LEU A 1035 10.52 -24.53 3.06
N ALA A 1036 11.45 -25.47 3.09
CA ALA A 1036 12.86 -25.24 2.76
C ALA A 1036 13.05 -24.95 1.25
N GLY A 1037 13.53 -23.74 0.93
CA GLY A 1037 13.91 -23.34 -0.43
C GLY A 1037 12.83 -22.62 -1.26
N VAL A 1038 11.64 -22.39 -0.69
CA VAL A 1038 10.48 -21.80 -1.41
C VAL A 1038 10.35 -20.29 -1.13
N ARG A 1039 10.92 -19.76 -0.04
CA ARG A 1039 10.80 -18.35 0.38
C ARG A 1039 12.14 -17.61 0.33
N SER A 1040 12.13 -16.36 -0.09
CA SER A 1040 13.33 -15.51 -0.12
C SER A 1040 13.63 -14.80 1.19
N THR A 1041 12.65 -14.64 2.06
CA THR A 1041 12.77 -14.09 3.43
C THR A 1041 11.54 -14.57 4.19
N VAL A 1042 11.71 -14.94 5.44
CA VAL A 1042 10.62 -15.43 6.28
C VAL A 1042 10.34 -14.40 7.36
N GLY A 1043 9.06 -14.06 7.56
CA GLY A 1043 8.65 -13.11 8.59
C GLY A 1043 8.88 -13.62 10.00
N ASP A 1044 8.95 -12.70 10.96
CA ASP A 1044 9.48 -13.03 12.28
C ASP A 1044 8.58 -13.95 13.14
N ASN A 1045 7.33 -14.16 12.77
CA ASN A 1045 6.39 -15.08 13.43
C ASN A 1045 5.83 -16.14 12.44
N GLU A 1046 6.42 -16.23 11.25
CA GLU A 1046 5.92 -17.08 10.15
C GLU A 1046 6.53 -18.49 10.12
N VAL A 1047 7.61 -18.72 10.87
CA VAL A 1047 8.26 -20.03 10.99
C VAL A 1047 8.58 -20.36 12.44
N PRO A 1048 8.62 -21.65 12.75
CA PRO A 1048 9.08 -22.12 14.05
C PRO A 1048 10.56 -21.83 14.26
N PHE A 1049 10.94 -21.71 15.52
CA PHE A 1049 12.33 -21.63 15.98
C PHE A 1049 12.48 -22.46 17.26
N GLY A 1050 13.64 -22.37 17.92
CA GLY A 1050 13.93 -23.14 19.12
C GLY A 1050 14.35 -24.59 18.86
N VAL A 1051 14.53 -24.99 17.58
CA VAL A 1051 15.06 -26.30 17.17
C VAL A 1051 15.93 -26.12 15.92
N ILE A 1052 17.07 -26.80 15.85
CA ILE A 1052 17.90 -26.85 14.65
C ILE A 1052 17.47 -28.04 13.81
N ARG A 1053 16.49 -27.80 12.93
CA ARG A 1053 15.92 -28.81 12.03
C ARG A 1053 15.48 -28.15 10.73
N ARG A 1054 15.51 -28.91 9.64
CA ARG A 1054 15.04 -28.44 8.33
C ARG A 1054 13.70 -27.70 8.40
N GLY A 1055 13.67 -26.51 7.82
CA GLY A 1055 12.50 -25.62 7.75
C GLY A 1055 12.30 -24.70 8.96
N PHE A 1056 13.06 -24.87 10.05
CA PHE A 1056 13.07 -23.95 11.19
C PHE A 1056 13.98 -22.74 10.92
N SER A 1057 13.74 -21.63 11.61
CA SER A 1057 14.64 -20.47 11.59
C SER A 1057 16.05 -20.88 12.03
N ALA A 1058 17.05 -20.41 11.30
CA ALA A 1058 18.47 -20.55 11.65
C ALA A 1058 18.85 -19.55 12.74
N ASP A 1059 18.25 -19.76 13.91
CA ASP A 1059 18.58 -19.13 15.17
C ASP A 1059 19.49 -20.12 15.91
N ILE A 1060 20.81 -19.90 15.83
CA ILE A 1060 21.83 -20.87 16.22
C ILE A 1060 22.87 -20.16 17.08
N ILE A 1061 23.23 -20.77 18.20
CA ILE A 1061 24.28 -20.28 19.09
C ILE A 1061 25.30 -21.39 19.37
N ALA A 1062 26.49 -21.02 19.81
CA ALA A 1062 27.47 -22.01 20.27
C ALA A 1062 28.25 -21.51 21.47
N THR A 1063 28.52 -22.44 22.39
CA THR A 1063 29.33 -22.22 23.58
C THR A 1063 30.61 -23.07 23.53
N THR A 1064 31.68 -22.49 24.05
CA THR A 1064 32.95 -23.19 24.37
C THR A 1064 32.93 -23.83 25.76
N GLY A 1065 31.88 -23.58 26.54
CA GLY A 1065 31.75 -24.07 27.90
C GLY A 1065 31.35 -25.54 27.97
N ASP A 1066 31.74 -26.20 29.06
CA ASP A 1066 31.35 -27.57 29.35
C ASP A 1066 29.97 -27.61 30.03
N LEU A 1067 28.93 -27.83 29.22
CA LEU A 1067 27.55 -27.91 29.71
C LEU A 1067 27.31 -29.12 30.63
N THR A 1068 28.16 -30.15 30.58
CA THR A 1068 27.97 -31.40 31.34
C THR A 1068 28.47 -31.25 32.77
N ASN A 1069 29.65 -30.66 32.93
CA ASN A 1069 30.29 -30.55 34.25
C ASN A 1069 30.11 -29.17 34.89
N ASP A 1070 29.89 -28.11 34.11
CA ASP A 1070 29.74 -26.74 34.62
C ASP A 1070 28.75 -25.92 33.77
N PHE A 1071 27.47 -26.30 33.86
CA PHE A 1071 26.38 -25.65 33.14
C PHE A 1071 26.34 -24.12 33.36
N ARG A 1072 26.57 -23.66 34.59
CA ARG A 1072 26.50 -22.24 34.93
C ARG A 1072 27.57 -21.44 34.20
N SER A 1073 28.83 -21.85 34.28
CA SER A 1073 29.90 -21.14 33.60
C SER A 1073 29.80 -21.30 32.08
N ALA A 1074 29.22 -22.41 31.59
CA ALA A 1074 29.09 -22.67 30.17
C ALA A 1074 28.07 -21.79 29.45
N MET A 1075 27.09 -21.23 30.16
CA MET A 1075 26.03 -20.40 29.59
C MET A 1075 26.27 -18.89 29.75
N THR A 1076 27.47 -18.45 30.16
CA THR A 1076 27.75 -17.02 30.32
C THR A 1076 28.00 -16.33 28.97
N PRO A 1077 27.78 -15.00 28.86
CA PRO A 1077 28.03 -14.24 27.64
C PRO A 1077 29.46 -14.36 27.11
N GLU A 1078 30.45 -14.56 28.00
CA GLU A 1078 31.87 -14.72 27.64
C GLU A 1078 32.14 -16.08 26.99
N LYS A 1079 31.45 -17.14 27.42
CA LYS A 1079 31.58 -18.48 26.83
C LYS A 1079 30.79 -18.64 25.54
N MET A 1080 29.79 -17.79 25.32
CA MET A 1080 29.00 -17.72 24.10
C MET A 1080 29.86 -17.19 22.94
N SER A 1081 30.44 -18.08 22.15
CA SER A 1081 31.39 -17.72 21.10
C SER A 1081 30.73 -17.40 19.76
N PHE A 1082 29.53 -17.93 19.52
CA PHE A 1082 28.82 -17.79 18.25
C PHE A 1082 27.35 -17.46 18.44
N VAL A 1083 26.81 -16.53 17.64
CA VAL A 1083 25.40 -16.19 17.59
C VAL A 1083 24.99 -15.90 16.15
N MET A 1084 23.98 -16.62 15.68
CA MET A 1084 23.28 -16.43 14.41
C MET A 1084 21.77 -16.31 14.66
N LYS A 1085 21.13 -15.35 14.01
CA LYS A 1085 19.67 -15.16 14.03
C LYS A 1085 19.19 -15.01 12.59
N GLY A 1086 18.18 -15.79 12.20
CA GLY A 1086 17.62 -15.77 10.85
C GLY A 1086 18.68 -15.94 9.75
N GLY A 1087 19.69 -16.78 9.97
CA GLY A 1087 20.78 -17.02 9.01
C GLY A 1087 21.86 -15.95 8.92
N LYS A 1088 21.76 -14.84 9.68
CA LYS A 1088 22.79 -13.80 9.78
C LYS A 1088 23.63 -14.00 11.05
N VAL A 1089 24.95 -13.95 10.91
CA VAL A 1089 25.89 -14.04 12.04
C VAL A 1089 26.04 -12.68 12.71
N PHE A 1090 25.84 -12.64 14.04
CA PHE A 1090 25.98 -11.45 14.90
C PHE A 1090 27.17 -11.55 15.86
N LYS A 1091 27.61 -12.77 16.18
CA LYS A 1091 28.80 -13.03 17.00
C LYS A 1091 29.60 -14.19 16.43
N MET A 1092 30.91 -14.05 16.34
CA MET A 1092 31.84 -15.07 15.87
C MET A 1092 33.11 -15.02 16.71
N ASN A 1093 33.62 -16.17 17.15
CA ASN A 1093 34.82 -16.28 18.00
C ASN A 1093 34.77 -15.34 19.24
N GLY A 1094 33.58 -15.17 19.83
CA GLY A 1094 33.36 -14.31 20.98
C GLY A 1094 33.21 -12.81 20.67
N GLN A 1095 33.37 -12.39 19.41
CA GLN A 1095 33.32 -10.99 19.00
C GLN A 1095 32.09 -10.66 18.16
N ALA A 1096 31.54 -9.46 18.31
CA ALA A 1096 30.45 -8.96 17.48
C ALA A 1096 30.92 -8.73 16.03
N THR A 1097 30.06 -8.96 15.05
CA THR A 1097 30.40 -8.90 13.61
C THR A 1097 29.99 -7.59 12.91
N PHE A 1098 29.51 -6.60 13.66
CA PHE A 1098 28.91 -5.37 13.15
C PHE A 1098 29.36 -4.13 13.93
#